data_AF-A0A665V960-F1
#
_entry.id   AF-A0A665V960-F1
#
_cell.length_a   1.000
_cell.length_b   1.000
_cell.length_c   1.000
_cell.angle_alpha   90.00
_cell.angle_beta   90.00
_cell.angle_gamma   90.00
#
_symmetry.space_group_name_H-M   'P 1'
#
loop_
_entity.id
_entity.type
_entity.pdbx_description
1 polymer ?
#
loop_
_entity_poly.entity_id
_entity_poly.type
_entity_poly.pdbx_seq_one_letter_code
_entity_poly.pdbx_strand_id
1 'polypeptide(L)'
;MPASVMDLQTVFKTTLKNKFKKLNETHAENSLLPPRLSYWDAQHNFGSLHLHHHEFRHVDKSNFHTWVVFPSVPLADILSCDCKHHSSKRTVITLGVCGIGKTTAVQNCAIDWAEERGYHDIHLLLPLTFWELNLIKCRLSIVELLQTFYPELGELSAFSLNEKNVWFVLDGLDESSLQLQFSSPAVSDVSEVSTVDVLVTSLIKGTLLPKAHVWITTRFAAAAQIPHAYLLKQTMMQGFSDEQKVQHFRRIICNDDLANKVMNHVRISRSLNFLCQIPPICTILATVLKGHLEAQEGFKINPLSLTQIYTHLIKPLNSDIIVKLKKMALLRMEEGNVMYEQDLSESDITAEEASMLSRECPLVLATEKGLHDTTVFRFGHSSIREFLAASAKIDEMELDSFPDACIDLVDEVMLNAEGKFDVFLRFIFGLIKERHILEPSDTLFHYIKMMILENITADITSYQAESLFHCLREYDSQAFKSEVKLSQKLFFCPFHQYSLMVWNIMSKMVSTFEGITESFEMQLSTRCDEILLTKLPAILKSRKAMLRFSNLTDKCCPALADVLSTRESYLRELDLGYNNITDDGVRELVKGLNDQNCRLKILRLQGCGVTSKACKYLATSLTQSLKLRELDLCGNEIGNEGLQHLSSGLRSCECQLEKLKLSQCNIEQKGCYYLASALQKNSSHLTLLDLSINMVGDEGANELFAKFDISKLRKLELYHCNLTALSCESIGEALKSETSTLVELNLSSNNLKDAGFALICQGMYAWSSLKKLNVSRCGITRRGCFYLAKVLCSVSQLYNGFTPKTEVQAVELTELDLSMNYLRDEGVIEISDGLKNPYSHLKSLNLSYCGLTDECCAALASGFAFQQSIISELDLSSNDLQDKGVKKLCIGLKSYNCKLTKLSLRTCGLSSRSIQFLTTALKSNSQHLGVLHLMGNSLDDSAIRELVALTQDQKYSLHTIDVSAD
;
A
#
# COMPACT_ATOMS: atom_id res chain seq x y z
N MET A 1 -45.25 -12.55 -55.35
CA MET A 1 -43.84 -12.95 -55.16
C MET A 1 -43.60 -13.01 -53.67
N PRO A 2 -43.04 -14.10 -53.11
CA PRO A 2 -42.73 -14.14 -51.68
C PRO A 2 -41.67 -13.06 -51.41
N ALA A 3 -41.83 -12.30 -50.34
CA ALA A 3 -40.81 -11.38 -49.87
C ALA A 3 -39.50 -12.16 -49.74
N SER A 4 -38.44 -11.69 -50.41
CA SER A 4 -37.16 -12.38 -50.35
C SER A 4 -36.70 -12.43 -48.89
N VAL A 5 -36.08 -13.54 -48.47
CA VAL A 5 -35.58 -13.76 -47.10
C VAL A 5 -34.63 -12.63 -46.60
N MET A 6 -34.12 -11.77 -47.49
CA MET A 6 -33.37 -10.55 -47.14
C MET A 6 -34.21 -9.43 -46.50
N ASP A 7 -35.52 -9.38 -46.76
CA ASP A 7 -36.42 -8.34 -46.23
C ASP A 7 -36.72 -8.59 -44.74
N LEU A 8 -36.97 -9.86 -44.37
CA LEU A 8 -37.21 -10.30 -42.99
C LEU A 8 -36.02 -10.05 -42.05
N GLN A 9 -34.80 -10.34 -42.50
CA GLN A 9 -33.60 -10.12 -41.68
C GLN A 9 -33.38 -8.62 -41.44
N THR A 10 -33.66 -7.78 -42.42
CA THR A 10 -33.50 -6.32 -42.32
C THR A 10 -34.53 -5.71 -41.38
N VAL A 11 -35.79 -6.15 -41.47
CA VAL A 11 -36.87 -5.76 -40.54
C VAL A 11 -36.51 -6.21 -39.13
N PHE A 12 -36.11 -7.47 -38.93
CA PHE A 12 -35.77 -8.00 -37.62
C PHE A 12 -34.55 -7.31 -36.98
N LYS A 13 -33.50 -6.99 -37.76
CA LYS A 13 -32.39 -6.14 -37.30
C LYS A 13 -32.90 -4.78 -36.83
N THR A 14 -33.87 -4.18 -37.53
CA THR A 14 -34.48 -2.90 -37.13
C THR A 14 -35.30 -3.04 -35.85
N THR A 15 -36.04 -4.13 -35.66
CA THR A 15 -36.75 -4.44 -34.42
C THR A 15 -35.80 -4.58 -33.24
N LEU A 16 -34.70 -5.33 -33.38
CA LEU A 16 -33.70 -5.46 -32.31
C LEU A 16 -33.02 -4.12 -32.00
N LYS A 17 -32.72 -3.31 -33.03
CA LYS A 17 -32.27 -1.92 -32.82
C LYS A 17 -33.30 -1.18 -31.98
N ASN A 18 -34.56 -1.10 -32.40
CA ASN A 18 -35.57 -0.33 -31.67
C ASN A 18 -35.82 -0.85 -30.25
N LYS A 19 -35.82 -2.18 -30.04
CA LYS A 19 -35.99 -2.81 -28.72
C LYS A 19 -34.87 -2.43 -27.77
N PHE A 20 -33.61 -2.45 -28.22
CA PHE A 20 -32.45 -2.21 -27.36
C PHE A 20 -31.88 -0.78 -27.43
N LYS A 21 -32.25 0.05 -28.41
CA LYS A 21 -31.75 1.43 -28.58
C LYS A 21 -32.33 2.40 -27.54
N LYS A 22 -33.49 2.11 -26.95
CA LYS A 22 -34.00 2.83 -25.76
C LYS A 22 -33.04 2.79 -24.56
N LEU A 23 -32.15 1.80 -24.47
CA LEU A 23 -31.10 1.73 -23.44
C LEU A 23 -29.89 2.63 -23.74
N ASN A 24 -29.70 3.04 -25.00
CA ASN A 24 -28.64 3.98 -25.41
C ASN A 24 -29.07 5.45 -25.28
N GLU A 25 -30.37 5.76 -25.24
CA GLU A 25 -30.87 7.14 -25.12
C GLU A 25 -30.97 7.64 -23.66
N THR A 26 -31.09 6.74 -22.69
CA THR A 26 -31.00 7.06 -21.25
C THR A 26 -29.56 7.31 -20.77
N HIS A 27 -28.56 6.91 -21.56
CA HIS A 27 -27.15 7.16 -21.31
C HIS A 27 -26.57 7.95 -22.49
N ALA A 28 -26.57 9.28 -22.36
CA ALA A 28 -26.07 10.28 -23.31
C ALA A 28 -25.06 9.74 -24.35
N GLU A 29 -25.39 9.92 -25.64
CA GLU A 29 -24.55 9.84 -26.84
C GLU A 29 -23.13 9.30 -26.60
N ASN A 30 -22.91 7.97 -26.70
CA ASN A 30 -21.70 7.28 -27.18
C ASN A 30 -21.59 5.83 -26.62
N SER A 31 -20.93 4.96 -27.38
CA SER A 31 -20.80 3.50 -27.18
C SER A 31 -20.62 3.04 -25.72
N LEU A 32 -21.48 2.11 -25.29
CA LEU A 32 -21.36 1.34 -24.04
C LEU A 32 -19.96 0.69 -23.93
N LEU A 33 -19.41 0.62 -22.71
CA LEU A 33 -18.08 0.04 -22.47
C LEU A 33 -18.08 -1.46 -22.85
N PRO A 34 -17.01 -1.96 -23.50
CA PRO A 34 -16.98 -3.34 -23.97
C PRO A 34 -16.99 -4.33 -22.79
N PRO A 35 -17.78 -5.43 -22.88
CA PRO A 35 -17.82 -6.45 -21.85
C PRO A 35 -16.48 -7.20 -21.78
N ARG A 36 -16.06 -7.54 -20.56
CA ARG A 36 -14.84 -8.31 -20.30
C ARG A 36 -15.22 -9.71 -19.83
N LEU A 37 -14.80 -10.72 -20.59
CA LEU A 37 -15.06 -12.13 -20.29
C LEU A 37 -13.75 -12.89 -20.09
N SER A 38 -13.76 -13.92 -19.25
CA SER A 38 -12.73 -14.95 -19.20
C SER A 38 -13.32 -16.31 -19.55
N TYR A 39 -12.49 -17.18 -20.11
CA TYR A 39 -12.84 -18.52 -20.56
C TYR A 39 -12.05 -19.59 -19.79
N TRP A 40 -12.69 -20.75 -19.56
CA TRP A 40 -12.00 -21.96 -19.10
C TRP A 40 -12.60 -23.23 -19.74
N ASP A 41 -11.77 -24.25 -19.90
CA ASP A 41 -12.18 -25.54 -20.46
C ASP A 41 -12.95 -26.37 -19.41
N ALA A 42 -14.13 -26.87 -19.79
CA ALA A 42 -15.00 -27.68 -18.94
C ALA A 42 -14.38 -29.04 -18.53
N GLN A 43 -13.27 -29.46 -19.15
CA GLN A 43 -12.56 -30.70 -18.81
C GLN A 43 -11.57 -30.56 -17.64
N HIS A 44 -11.21 -29.34 -17.23
CA HIS A 44 -10.46 -29.14 -16.00
C HIS A 44 -11.42 -29.09 -14.81
N ASN A 45 -11.50 -30.19 -14.07
CA ASN A 45 -12.06 -30.21 -12.72
C ASN A 45 -11.18 -29.33 -11.82
N PHE A 46 -11.33 -28.00 -11.92
CA PHE A 46 -11.03 -27.12 -10.81
C PHE A 46 -12.08 -27.42 -9.74
N GLY A 47 -11.74 -28.36 -8.85
CA GLY A 47 -12.42 -28.48 -7.57
C GLY A 47 -12.49 -27.09 -6.93
N SER A 48 -13.69 -26.70 -6.52
CA SER A 48 -13.99 -25.52 -5.71
C SER A 48 -13.98 -24.13 -6.38
N LEU A 49 -14.48 -23.98 -7.62
CA LEU A 49 -15.32 -22.80 -7.84
C LEU A 49 -16.59 -23.06 -7.05
N HIS A 50 -16.62 -22.58 -5.80
CA HIS A 50 -17.78 -22.66 -4.92
C HIS A 50 -18.91 -21.83 -5.55
N LEU A 51 -19.61 -22.42 -6.52
CA LEU A 51 -20.70 -21.86 -7.31
C LEU A 51 -21.86 -21.34 -6.47
N HIS A 52 -21.86 -21.68 -5.18
CA HIS A 52 -22.87 -21.31 -4.21
C HIS A 52 -22.45 -20.14 -3.32
N HIS A 53 -21.21 -19.63 -3.40
CA HIS A 53 -20.84 -18.46 -2.60
C HIS A 53 -21.58 -17.20 -3.05
N HIS A 54 -21.81 -16.31 -2.09
CA HIS A 54 -22.46 -15.05 -2.32
C HIS A 54 -21.63 -14.15 -3.23
N GLU A 55 -22.36 -13.39 -4.03
CA GLU A 55 -21.84 -12.63 -5.17
C GLU A 55 -20.70 -11.69 -4.81
N PHE A 56 -20.76 -11.05 -3.65
CA PHE A 56 -19.71 -10.14 -3.21
C PHE A 56 -18.38 -10.82 -2.87
N ARG A 57 -18.40 -12.10 -2.46
CA ARG A 57 -17.18 -12.90 -2.21
C ARG A 57 -16.41 -13.20 -3.50
N HIS A 58 -17.06 -13.14 -4.67
CA HIS A 58 -16.42 -13.34 -5.98
C HIS A 58 -15.77 -12.07 -6.54
N VAL A 59 -16.16 -10.89 -6.05
CA VAL A 59 -15.62 -9.58 -6.48
C VAL A 59 -14.58 -9.06 -5.49
N ASP A 60 -14.79 -9.32 -4.19
CA ASP A 60 -13.84 -8.94 -3.16
C ASP A 60 -12.59 -9.81 -3.25
N LYS A 61 -11.52 -9.26 -3.85
CA LYS A 61 -10.21 -9.91 -3.97
C LYS A 61 -9.28 -9.50 -2.82
N SER A 62 -9.83 -9.13 -1.68
CA SER A 62 -9.04 -8.87 -0.46
C SER A 62 -8.51 -10.16 0.18
N ASN A 63 -8.94 -11.33 -0.30
CA ASN A 63 -8.72 -12.67 0.26
C ASN A 63 -7.25 -13.13 0.35
N PHE A 64 -7.06 -14.11 1.23
CA PHE A 64 -5.82 -14.87 1.50
C PHE A 64 -5.39 -15.85 0.40
N HIS A 65 -6.22 -16.07 -0.62
CA HIS A 65 -5.96 -17.03 -1.68
C HIS A 65 -5.72 -16.31 -3.00
N THR A 66 -4.63 -16.68 -3.67
CA THR A 66 -4.28 -16.23 -5.01
C THR A 66 -5.35 -16.68 -5.99
N TRP A 67 -6.28 -15.79 -6.34
CA TRP A 67 -7.14 -15.98 -7.49
C TRP A 67 -6.26 -16.00 -8.74
N VAL A 68 -6.36 -17.08 -9.52
CA VAL A 68 -5.72 -17.15 -10.84
C VAL A 68 -6.37 -16.08 -11.72
N VAL A 69 -5.58 -15.11 -12.17
CA VAL A 69 -6.05 -14.05 -13.08
C VAL A 69 -6.15 -14.67 -14.47
N PHE A 70 -7.37 -14.91 -14.93
CA PHE A 70 -7.62 -15.38 -16.29
C PHE A 70 -7.58 -14.20 -17.28
N PRO A 71 -6.90 -14.35 -18.42
CA PRO A 71 -6.85 -13.31 -19.45
C PRO A 71 -8.25 -13.01 -19.98
N SER A 72 -8.49 -11.72 -20.30
CA SER A 72 -9.75 -11.29 -20.90
C SER A 72 -9.81 -11.74 -22.36
N VAL A 73 -10.94 -12.28 -22.76
CA VAL A 73 -11.24 -12.77 -24.10
C VAL A 73 -12.39 -11.93 -24.68
N PRO A 74 -12.31 -11.47 -25.95
CA PRO A 74 -13.42 -10.83 -26.65
C PRO A 74 -14.68 -11.72 -26.70
N LEU A 75 -15.86 -11.10 -26.60
CA LEU A 75 -17.14 -11.82 -26.78
C LEU A 75 -17.24 -12.44 -28.19
N ALA A 76 -16.67 -11.77 -29.20
CA ALA A 76 -16.56 -12.29 -30.56
C ALA A 76 -15.90 -13.67 -30.60
N ASP A 77 -14.80 -13.87 -29.88
CA ASP A 77 -14.07 -15.15 -29.86
C ASP A 77 -14.87 -16.25 -29.15
N ILE A 78 -15.67 -15.88 -28.15
CA ILE A 78 -16.55 -16.82 -27.44
C ILE A 78 -17.69 -17.29 -28.36
N LEU A 79 -18.26 -16.37 -29.13
CA LEU A 79 -19.36 -16.61 -30.07
C LEU A 79 -18.86 -17.01 -31.48
N SER A 80 -17.53 -17.06 -31.70
CA SER A 80 -16.91 -17.43 -32.98
C SER A 80 -16.99 -18.95 -33.23
N CYS A 81 -17.34 -19.32 -34.46
CA CYS A 81 -17.65 -20.68 -34.88
C CYS A 81 -16.42 -21.59 -35.14
N ASP A 82 -15.34 -21.47 -34.36
CA ASP A 82 -14.18 -22.38 -34.50
C ASP A 82 -14.39 -23.77 -33.88
N CYS A 83 -15.57 -24.04 -33.32
CA CYS A 83 -16.00 -25.37 -32.89
C CYS A 83 -16.53 -26.18 -34.10
N LYS A 84 -15.67 -26.50 -35.07
CA LYS A 84 -16.03 -27.36 -36.21
C LYS A 84 -16.47 -28.77 -35.74
N HIS A 85 -17.78 -28.96 -35.64
CA HIS A 85 -18.57 -30.15 -35.99
C HIS A 85 -18.22 -31.56 -35.47
N HIS A 86 -17.55 -31.71 -34.31
CA HIS A 86 -17.33 -33.05 -33.73
C HIS A 86 -17.82 -33.27 -32.29
N SER A 87 -18.40 -32.27 -31.61
CA SER A 87 -18.98 -32.46 -30.28
C SER A 87 -20.50 -32.28 -30.30
N SER A 88 -21.22 -33.09 -29.52
CA SER A 88 -22.69 -32.98 -29.31
C SER A 88 -23.08 -31.79 -28.43
N LYS A 89 -22.11 -30.98 -27.98
CA LYS A 89 -22.29 -29.87 -27.05
C LYS A 89 -22.40 -28.56 -27.82
N ARG A 90 -23.39 -27.73 -27.48
CA ARG A 90 -23.69 -26.47 -28.21
C ARG A 90 -23.99 -25.27 -27.32
N THR A 91 -24.10 -25.49 -26.02
CA THR A 91 -24.54 -24.47 -25.07
C THR A 91 -23.34 -23.75 -24.48
N VAL A 92 -23.26 -22.44 -24.67
CA VAL A 92 -22.32 -21.56 -23.97
C VAL A 92 -23.04 -20.98 -22.76
N ILE A 93 -22.45 -21.08 -21.58
CA ILE A 93 -22.99 -20.43 -20.37
C ILE A 93 -22.03 -19.33 -19.89
N THR A 94 -22.58 -18.16 -19.60
CA THR A 94 -21.87 -17.01 -19.05
C THR A 94 -22.33 -16.74 -17.64
N LEU A 95 -21.40 -16.90 -16.71
CA LEU A 95 -21.58 -16.72 -15.28
C LEU A 95 -21.13 -15.32 -14.85
N GLY A 96 -21.77 -14.79 -13.82
CA GLY A 96 -21.31 -13.57 -13.18
C GLY A 96 -22.24 -13.12 -12.07
N VAL A 97 -21.72 -12.24 -11.22
CA VAL A 97 -22.46 -11.66 -10.08
C VAL A 97 -23.61 -10.75 -10.54
N CYS A 98 -24.52 -10.38 -9.64
CA CYS A 98 -25.58 -9.41 -9.94
C CYS A 98 -24.98 -8.10 -10.44
N GLY A 99 -25.66 -7.46 -11.39
CA GLY A 99 -25.27 -6.16 -11.92
C GLY A 99 -23.97 -6.12 -12.74
N ILE A 100 -23.20 -7.22 -12.88
CA ILE A 100 -21.86 -7.20 -13.50
C ILE A 100 -21.86 -6.86 -15.00
N GLY A 101 -23.03 -6.85 -15.66
CA GLY A 101 -23.18 -6.49 -17.08
C GLY A 101 -23.59 -7.64 -18.00
N LYS A 102 -24.11 -8.75 -17.48
CA LYS A 102 -24.52 -9.93 -18.31
C LYS A 102 -25.56 -9.55 -19.36
N THR A 103 -26.70 -9.03 -18.93
CA THR A 103 -27.78 -8.51 -19.81
C THR A 103 -27.27 -7.41 -20.74
N THR A 104 -26.44 -6.48 -20.24
CA THR A 104 -25.83 -5.43 -21.07
C THR A 104 -24.95 -6.03 -22.19
N ALA A 105 -24.24 -7.13 -21.93
CA ALA A 105 -23.46 -7.82 -22.96
C ALA A 105 -24.34 -8.47 -24.03
N VAL A 106 -25.48 -9.06 -23.64
CA VAL A 106 -26.48 -9.59 -24.59
C VAL A 106 -27.06 -8.48 -25.45
N GLN A 107 -27.44 -7.36 -24.84
CA GLN A 107 -27.97 -6.18 -25.53
C GLN A 107 -26.95 -5.59 -26.49
N ASN A 108 -25.69 -5.42 -26.07
CA ASN A 108 -24.60 -4.95 -26.92
C ASN A 108 -24.36 -5.88 -28.11
N CYS A 109 -24.33 -7.19 -27.87
CA CYS A 109 -24.21 -8.19 -28.93
C CYS A 109 -25.35 -8.08 -29.95
N ALA A 110 -26.59 -7.88 -29.48
CA ALA A 110 -27.75 -7.73 -30.35
C ALA A 110 -27.69 -6.45 -31.19
N ILE A 111 -27.26 -5.33 -30.59
CA ILE A 111 -27.08 -4.05 -31.30
C ILE A 111 -25.96 -4.16 -32.34
N ASP A 112 -24.80 -4.71 -31.97
CA ASP A 112 -23.65 -4.83 -32.88
C ASP A 112 -23.95 -5.76 -34.06
N TRP A 113 -24.67 -6.86 -33.83
CA TRP A 113 -25.16 -7.73 -34.89
C TRP A 113 -26.17 -7.00 -35.80
N ALA A 114 -27.09 -6.24 -35.23
CA ALA A 114 -28.09 -5.51 -35.99
C ALA A 114 -27.52 -4.32 -36.79
N GLU A 115 -26.49 -3.65 -36.25
CA GLU A 115 -25.75 -2.54 -36.90
C GLU A 115 -24.62 -3.04 -37.83
N GLU A 116 -24.46 -4.35 -37.97
CA GLU A 116 -23.44 -4.98 -38.82
C GLU A 116 -22.01 -4.60 -38.43
N ARG A 117 -21.79 -4.27 -37.15
CA ARG A 117 -20.47 -3.98 -36.56
C ARG A 117 -19.69 -5.23 -36.18
N GLY A 118 -20.36 -6.37 -36.03
CA GLY A 118 -19.74 -7.66 -35.68
C GLY A 118 -20.69 -8.85 -35.84
N TYR A 119 -20.17 -10.06 -35.62
CA TYR A 119 -20.93 -11.32 -35.63
C TYR A 119 -21.58 -11.67 -36.98
N HIS A 120 -20.94 -11.31 -38.09
CA HIS A 120 -21.46 -11.50 -39.46
C HIS A 120 -21.72 -12.97 -39.82
N ASP A 121 -21.06 -13.91 -39.14
CA ASP A 121 -21.25 -15.36 -39.33
C ASP A 121 -22.58 -15.89 -38.74
N ILE A 122 -23.27 -15.10 -37.91
CA ILE A 122 -24.56 -15.46 -37.29
C ILE A 122 -25.69 -15.04 -38.24
N HIS A 123 -26.46 -16.02 -38.72
CA HIS A 123 -27.59 -15.75 -39.60
C HIS A 123 -28.76 -15.08 -38.87
N LEU A 124 -29.09 -15.59 -37.68
CA LEU A 124 -30.18 -15.09 -36.86
C LEU A 124 -29.78 -15.16 -35.38
N LEU A 125 -29.91 -14.04 -34.68
CA LEU A 125 -29.67 -13.91 -33.25
C LEU A 125 -31.01 -13.66 -32.56
N LEU A 126 -31.42 -14.56 -31.66
CA LEU A 126 -32.73 -14.54 -31.02
C LEU A 126 -32.59 -14.40 -29.49
N PRO A 127 -32.51 -13.16 -28.97
CA PRO A 127 -32.54 -12.91 -27.53
C PRO A 127 -33.93 -13.17 -26.96
N LEU A 128 -34.00 -13.96 -25.90
CA LEU A 128 -35.20 -14.27 -25.12
C LEU A 128 -34.84 -14.11 -23.64
N THR A 129 -35.61 -13.34 -22.89
CA THR A 129 -35.37 -13.18 -21.45
C THR A 129 -36.23 -14.16 -20.66
N PHE A 130 -35.70 -14.75 -19.59
CA PHE A 130 -36.46 -15.71 -18.79
C PHE A 130 -37.67 -15.08 -18.09
N TRP A 131 -37.59 -13.82 -17.70
CA TRP A 131 -38.73 -13.14 -17.08
C TRP A 131 -39.89 -12.92 -18.07
N GLU A 132 -39.62 -12.62 -19.35
CA GLU A 132 -40.66 -12.58 -20.40
C GLU A 132 -41.21 -13.99 -20.66
N LEU A 133 -40.36 -15.03 -20.65
CA LEU A 133 -40.79 -16.43 -20.83
C LEU A 133 -41.72 -16.89 -19.70
N ASN A 134 -41.55 -16.38 -18.48
CA ASN A 134 -42.41 -16.71 -17.34
C ASN A 134 -43.87 -16.28 -17.54
N LEU A 135 -44.13 -15.26 -18.37
CA LEU A 135 -45.47 -14.75 -18.67
C LEU A 135 -46.29 -15.69 -19.55
N ILE A 136 -45.62 -16.55 -20.31
CA ILE A 136 -46.27 -17.44 -21.28
C ILE A 136 -46.66 -18.74 -20.58
N LYS A 137 -47.96 -18.87 -20.27
CA LYS A 137 -48.53 -20.07 -19.61
C LYS A 137 -49.22 -21.04 -20.58
N CYS A 138 -49.49 -20.62 -21.81
CA CYS A 138 -50.11 -21.48 -22.82
C CYS A 138 -49.10 -22.48 -23.41
N ARG A 139 -49.62 -23.52 -24.07
CA ARG A 139 -48.80 -24.45 -24.87
C ARG A 139 -48.71 -23.93 -26.29
N LEU A 140 -47.51 -23.93 -26.83
CA LEU A 140 -47.20 -23.44 -28.17
C LEU A 140 -46.01 -24.20 -28.75
N SER A 141 -45.83 -24.08 -30.06
CA SER A 141 -44.63 -24.52 -30.77
C SER A 141 -43.49 -23.50 -30.65
N ILE A 142 -42.25 -23.88 -31.02
CA ILE A 142 -41.12 -22.93 -30.99
C ILE A 142 -41.31 -21.78 -31.98
N VAL A 143 -42.02 -22.02 -33.09
CA VAL A 143 -42.34 -20.98 -34.09
C VAL A 143 -43.32 -19.97 -33.51
N GLU A 144 -44.39 -20.44 -32.88
CA GLU A 144 -45.38 -19.58 -32.20
C GLU A 144 -44.75 -18.82 -31.02
N LEU A 145 -43.80 -19.42 -30.30
CA LEU A 145 -43.02 -18.74 -29.25
C LEU A 145 -42.27 -17.53 -29.83
N LEU A 146 -41.53 -17.75 -30.93
CA LEU A 146 -40.76 -16.67 -31.56
C LEU A 146 -41.65 -15.58 -32.13
N GLN A 147 -42.80 -15.94 -32.70
CA GLN A 147 -43.79 -14.97 -33.19
C GLN A 147 -44.42 -14.15 -32.06
N THR A 148 -44.52 -14.71 -30.85
CA THR A 148 -44.99 -13.98 -29.66
C THR A 148 -43.99 -12.90 -29.25
N PHE A 149 -42.69 -13.20 -29.29
CA PHE A 149 -41.61 -12.24 -28.99
C PHE A 149 -41.35 -11.24 -30.10
N TYR A 150 -41.49 -11.67 -31.34
CA TYR A 150 -41.13 -10.93 -32.54
C TYR A 150 -42.22 -11.15 -33.60
N PRO A 151 -43.32 -10.37 -33.56
CA PRO A 151 -44.43 -10.53 -34.50
C PRO A 151 -44.02 -10.38 -35.97
N GLU A 152 -42.92 -9.68 -36.26
CA GLU A 152 -42.41 -9.52 -37.63
C GLU A 152 -41.87 -10.84 -38.21
N LEU A 153 -41.66 -11.86 -37.38
CA LEU A 153 -41.24 -13.20 -37.77
C LEU A 153 -42.40 -14.11 -38.23
N GLY A 154 -43.59 -13.56 -38.50
CA GLY A 154 -44.79 -14.29 -38.93
C GLY A 154 -44.62 -15.19 -40.17
N GLU A 155 -43.66 -14.88 -41.05
CA GLU A 155 -43.34 -15.66 -42.26
C GLU A 155 -42.13 -16.62 -42.11
N LEU A 156 -41.63 -16.86 -40.88
CA LEU A 156 -40.52 -17.78 -40.64
C LEU A 156 -40.83 -19.21 -41.13
N SER A 157 -40.03 -19.71 -42.07
CA SER A 157 -40.08 -21.12 -42.44
C SER A 157 -39.26 -21.98 -41.46
N ALA A 158 -39.81 -23.13 -41.07
CA ALA A 158 -39.13 -24.18 -40.31
C ALA A 158 -37.73 -24.53 -40.85
N PHE A 159 -37.58 -24.46 -42.18
CA PHE A 159 -36.33 -24.69 -42.89
C PHE A 159 -35.23 -23.65 -42.53
N SER A 160 -35.59 -22.38 -42.37
CA SER A 160 -34.64 -21.31 -42.07
C SER A 160 -34.00 -21.44 -40.69
N LEU A 161 -34.71 -22.05 -39.73
CA LEU A 161 -34.20 -22.31 -38.38
C LEU A 161 -33.28 -23.54 -38.31
N ASN A 162 -33.47 -24.52 -39.21
CA ASN A 162 -32.78 -25.81 -39.16
C ASN A 162 -31.48 -25.89 -39.98
N GLU A 163 -31.30 -25.07 -41.01
CA GLU A 163 -30.14 -25.17 -41.91
C GLU A 163 -29.06 -24.10 -41.71
N LYS A 164 -29.35 -23.01 -40.99
CA LYS A 164 -28.47 -21.84 -40.87
C LYS A 164 -27.89 -21.70 -39.45
N ASN A 165 -26.84 -20.89 -39.32
CA ASN A 165 -26.21 -20.60 -38.02
C ASN A 165 -27.13 -19.68 -37.18
N VAL A 166 -28.01 -20.28 -36.39
CA VAL A 166 -28.96 -19.59 -35.51
C VAL A 166 -28.45 -19.66 -34.07
N TRP A 167 -28.49 -18.53 -33.38
CA TRP A 167 -28.12 -18.39 -31.98
C TRP A 167 -29.33 -17.98 -31.15
N PHE A 168 -29.72 -18.83 -30.20
CA PHE A 168 -30.69 -18.49 -29.17
C PHE A 168 -29.94 -17.95 -27.96
N VAL A 169 -30.28 -16.73 -27.53
CA VAL A 169 -29.70 -16.13 -26.33
C VAL A 169 -30.75 -16.14 -25.23
N LEU A 170 -30.56 -16.96 -24.20
CA LEU A 170 -31.44 -17.08 -23.06
C LEU A 170 -30.86 -16.26 -21.90
N ASP A 171 -31.38 -15.04 -21.72
CA ASP A 171 -30.85 -14.08 -20.75
C ASP A 171 -31.56 -14.19 -19.40
N GLY A 172 -30.77 -14.32 -18.32
CA GLY A 172 -31.24 -14.25 -16.94
C GLY A 172 -31.87 -15.53 -16.40
N LEU A 173 -31.21 -16.70 -16.53
CA LEU A 173 -31.73 -17.98 -16.01
C LEU A 173 -32.05 -17.94 -14.51
N ASP A 174 -31.38 -17.09 -13.73
CA ASP A 174 -31.68 -16.87 -12.31
C ASP A 174 -33.06 -16.25 -12.06
N GLU A 175 -33.68 -15.63 -13.07
CA GLU A 175 -35.04 -15.08 -13.02
C GLU A 175 -36.11 -16.09 -13.51
N SER A 176 -35.71 -17.33 -13.82
CA SER A 176 -36.61 -18.36 -14.35
C SER A 176 -37.52 -18.96 -13.28
N SER A 177 -38.83 -18.95 -13.54
CA SER A 177 -39.81 -19.76 -12.79
C SER A 177 -40.08 -21.13 -13.44
N LEU A 178 -39.44 -21.40 -14.58
CA LEU A 178 -39.62 -22.63 -15.37
C LEU A 178 -38.87 -23.80 -14.72
N GLN A 179 -39.55 -24.95 -14.60
CA GLN A 179 -38.93 -26.19 -14.10
C GLN A 179 -38.19 -26.92 -15.23
N LEU A 180 -36.91 -26.59 -15.45
CA LEU A 180 -36.10 -27.19 -16.51
C LEU A 180 -35.71 -28.65 -16.20
N GLN A 181 -36.61 -29.58 -16.50
CA GLN A 181 -36.39 -31.02 -16.26
C GLN A 181 -35.69 -31.71 -17.44
N PHE A 182 -34.39 -32.00 -17.28
CA PHE A 182 -33.59 -32.66 -18.33
C PHE A 182 -33.85 -34.17 -18.48
N SER A 183 -34.64 -34.78 -17.60
CA SER A 183 -35.10 -36.18 -17.70
C SER A 183 -36.39 -36.35 -18.50
N SER A 184 -37.17 -35.30 -18.71
CA SER A 184 -38.50 -35.35 -19.35
C SER A 184 -38.42 -35.59 -20.87
N PRO A 185 -39.49 -36.11 -21.52
CA PRO A 185 -39.53 -36.34 -22.96
C PRO A 185 -39.26 -35.05 -23.72
N ALA A 186 -38.38 -35.13 -24.73
CA ALA A 186 -37.95 -33.97 -25.48
C ALA A 186 -38.72 -33.84 -26.80
N VAL A 187 -38.98 -32.61 -27.21
CA VAL A 187 -39.61 -32.26 -28.48
C VAL A 187 -38.54 -32.23 -29.58
N SER A 188 -38.91 -32.66 -30.79
CA SER A 188 -37.98 -32.70 -31.93
C SER A 188 -38.49 -31.97 -33.18
N ASP A 189 -39.82 -31.86 -33.35
CA ASP A 189 -40.42 -31.08 -34.43
C ASP A 189 -40.65 -29.63 -33.99
N VAL A 190 -40.32 -28.68 -34.88
CA VAL A 190 -40.54 -27.25 -34.66
C VAL A 190 -42.01 -26.86 -34.65
N SER A 191 -42.89 -27.72 -35.16
CA SER A 191 -44.35 -27.51 -35.17
C SER A 191 -45.06 -28.16 -33.98
N GLU A 192 -44.34 -28.96 -33.17
CA GLU A 192 -44.92 -29.68 -32.04
C GLU A 192 -45.22 -28.73 -30.87
N VAL A 193 -46.46 -28.76 -30.38
CA VAL A 193 -46.98 -27.87 -29.35
C VAL A 193 -46.67 -28.41 -27.95
N SER A 194 -45.89 -27.66 -27.18
CA SER A 194 -45.46 -28.04 -25.84
C SER A 194 -45.45 -26.86 -24.87
N THR A 195 -45.08 -27.11 -23.62
CA THR A 195 -44.87 -26.06 -22.62
C THR A 195 -43.50 -25.42 -22.80
N VAL A 196 -43.35 -24.17 -22.37
CA VAL A 196 -42.12 -23.37 -22.58
C VAL A 196 -40.89 -24.03 -21.95
N ASP A 197 -41.03 -24.63 -20.77
CA ASP A 197 -39.97 -25.40 -20.08
C ASP A 197 -39.49 -26.59 -20.91
N VAL A 198 -40.40 -27.32 -21.57
CA VAL A 198 -40.06 -28.44 -22.45
C VAL A 198 -39.40 -27.95 -23.73
N LEU A 199 -39.85 -26.85 -24.33
CA LEU A 199 -39.22 -26.25 -25.51
C LEU A 199 -37.79 -25.79 -25.22
N VAL A 200 -37.59 -25.05 -24.12
CA VAL A 200 -36.27 -24.55 -23.70
C VAL A 200 -35.33 -25.72 -23.36
N THR A 201 -35.78 -26.71 -22.60
CA THR A 201 -34.96 -27.90 -22.30
C THR A 201 -34.62 -28.69 -23.55
N SER A 202 -35.55 -28.86 -24.51
CA SER A 202 -35.31 -29.55 -25.78
C SER A 202 -34.31 -28.79 -26.67
N LEU A 203 -34.36 -27.45 -26.65
CA LEU A 203 -33.40 -26.57 -27.31
C LEU A 203 -32.01 -26.62 -26.66
N ILE A 204 -31.90 -26.82 -25.34
CA ILE A 204 -30.60 -27.00 -24.68
C ILE A 204 -30.05 -28.41 -24.95
N LYS A 205 -30.90 -29.44 -24.93
CA LYS A 205 -30.50 -30.86 -25.05
C LYS A 205 -29.86 -31.23 -26.37
N GLY A 206 -30.37 -30.71 -27.49
CA GLY A 206 -30.01 -31.28 -28.78
C GLY A 206 -31.18 -31.49 -29.72
N THR A 207 -32.32 -31.85 -29.15
CA THR A 207 -33.39 -32.57 -29.85
C THR A 207 -34.22 -31.66 -30.73
N LEU A 208 -34.45 -30.43 -30.28
CA LEU A 208 -35.08 -29.37 -31.05
C LEU A 208 -33.98 -28.48 -31.65
N LEU A 209 -34.05 -28.25 -32.97
CA LEU A 209 -33.08 -27.46 -33.75
C LEU A 209 -31.61 -27.90 -33.54
N PRO A 210 -31.21 -29.09 -34.04
CA PRO A 210 -29.91 -29.72 -33.76
C PRO A 210 -28.68 -28.84 -34.11
N LYS A 211 -28.79 -27.99 -35.13
CA LYS A 211 -27.71 -27.11 -35.62
C LYS A 211 -27.65 -25.74 -34.95
N ALA A 212 -28.63 -25.38 -34.09
CA ALA A 212 -28.67 -24.09 -33.43
C ALA A 212 -27.73 -24.06 -32.21
N HIS A 213 -27.12 -22.91 -31.94
CA HIS A 213 -26.32 -22.66 -30.75
C HIS A 213 -27.17 -21.98 -29.67
N VAL A 214 -26.83 -22.21 -28.41
CA VAL A 214 -27.51 -21.61 -27.26
C VAL A 214 -26.50 -20.86 -26.41
N TRP A 215 -26.77 -19.59 -26.12
CA TRP A 215 -26.02 -18.80 -25.17
C TRP A 215 -26.89 -18.48 -23.97
N ILE A 216 -26.49 -18.90 -22.77
CA ILE A 216 -27.23 -18.69 -21.52
C ILE A 216 -26.45 -17.74 -20.62
N THR A 217 -27.10 -16.73 -20.07
CA THR A 217 -26.51 -15.89 -19.01
C THR A 217 -27.16 -16.20 -17.66
N THR A 218 -26.37 -16.24 -16.59
CA THR A 218 -26.91 -16.54 -15.25
C THR A 218 -25.97 -16.15 -14.12
N ARG A 219 -26.50 -16.11 -12.89
CA ARG A 219 -25.72 -16.07 -11.65
C ARG A 219 -25.17 -17.46 -11.30
N PHE A 220 -24.14 -17.50 -10.46
CA PHE A 220 -23.48 -18.76 -10.08
C PHE A 220 -24.46 -19.78 -9.46
N ALA A 221 -25.34 -19.34 -8.55
CA ALA A 221 -26.30 -20.22 -7.87
C ALA A 221 -27.28 -20.93 -8.82
N ALA A 222 -27.71 -20.26 -9.89
CA ALA A 222 -28.67 -20.81 -10.85
C ALA A 222 -28.00 -21.62 -11.98
N ALA A 223 -26.66 -21.59 -12.08
CA ALA A 223 -25.92 -22.36 -13.08
C ALA A 223 -26.10 -23.88 -12.93
N ALA A 224 -26.32 -24.36 -11.71
CA ALA A 224 -26.55 -25.77 -11.40
C ALA A 224 -27.81 -26.36 -12.07
N GLN A 225 -28.75 -25.50 -12.51
CA GLN A 225 -29.94 -25.94 -13.25
C GLN A 225 -29.59 -26.56 -14.61
N ILE A 226 -28.43 -26.22 -15.19
CA ILE A 226 -28.00 -26.72 -16.51
C ILE A 226 -26.94 -27.82 -16.34
N PRO A 227 -27.20 -29.08 -16.74
CA PRO A 227 -26.22 -30.14 -16.61
C PRO A 227 -24.96 -29.90 -17.46
N HIS A 228 -23.79 -30.14 -16.87
CA HIS A 228 -22.48 -30.01 -17.53
C HIS A 228 -22.34 -30.83 -18.82
N ALA A 229 -23.13 -31.89 -18.97
CA ALA A 229 -23.14 -32.73 -20.17
C ALA A 229 -23.50 -31.96 -21.45
N TYR A 230 -24.29 -30.88 -21.35
CA TYR A 230 -24.75 -30.09 -22.50
C TYR A 230 -23.89 -28.84 -22.78
N LEU A 231 -22.97 -28.50 -21.86
CA LEU A 231 -22.16 -27.29 -21.94
C LEU A 231 -20.96 -27.48 -22.87
N LEU A 232 -20.88 -26.62 -23.88
CA LEU A 232 -19.75 -26.49 -24.80
C LEU A 232 -18.64 -25.62 -24.20
N LYS A 233 -19.00 -24.45 -23.67
CA LYS A 233 -18.06 -23.51 -23.04
C LYS A 233 -18.68 -22.90 -21.79
N GLN A 234 -17.85 -22.67 -20.78
CA GLN A 234 -18.20 -21.86 -19.61
C GLN A 234 -17.35 -20.59 -19.62
N THR A 235 -17.99 -19.46 -19.36
CA THR A 235 -17.35 -18.14 -19.38
C THR A 235 -17.76 -17.33 -18.16
N MET A 236 -16.92 -16.40 -17.73
CA MET A 236 -17.18 -15.54 -16.58
C MET A 236 -17.01 -14.07 -16.94
N MET A 237 -17.96 -13.25 -16.50
CA MET A 237 -17.90 -11.80 -16.67
C MET A 237 -17.09 -11.14 -15.55
N GLN A 238 -16.15 -10.27 -15.90
CA GLN A 238 -15.16 -9.70 -14.96
C GLN A 238 -15.47 -8.27 -14.46
N GLY A 239 -16.56 -7.65 -14.91
CA GLY A 239 -16.90 -6.27 -14.56
C GLY A 239 -15.90 -5.24 -15.09
N PHE A 240 -15.92 -4.04 -14.52
CA PHE A 240 -15.05 -2.94 -14.94
C PHE A 240 -13.59 -3.14 -14.54
N SER A 241 -12.68 -2.92 -15.50
CA SER A 241 -11.25 -2.70 -15.21
C SER A 241 -11.03 -1.37 -14.49
N ASP A 242 -9.83 -1.15 -13.96
CA ASP A 242 -9.50 0.14 -13.35
C ASP A 242 -9.56 1.29 -14.36
N GLU A 243 -9.23 1.05 -15.63
CA GLU A 243 -9.40 2.02 -16.73
C GLU A 243 -10.88 2.26 -17.05
N GLN A 244 -11.69 1.21 -17.11
CA GLN A 244 -13.13 1.33 -17.35
C GLN A 244 -13.85 2.07 -16.22
N LYS A 245 -13.46 1.84 -14.96
CA LYS A 245 -13.95 2.64 -13.82
C LYS A 245 -13.66 4.12 -14.04
N VAL A 246 -12.42 4.47 -14.38
CA VAL A 246 -12.01 5.86 -14.63
C VAL A 246 -12.86 6.50 -15.73
N GLN A 247 -13.04 5.79 -16.85
CA GLN A 247 -13.88 6.25 -17.94
C GLN A 247 -15.33 6.44 -17.50
N HIS A 248 -15.88 5.52 -16.71
CA HIS A 248 -17.25 5.59 -16.20
C HIS A 248 -17.46 6.78 -15.25
N PHE A 249 -16.55 7.00 -14.30
CA PHE A 249 -16.59 8.16 -13.40
C PHE A 249 -16.56 9.48 -14.18
N ARG A 250 -15.67 9.60 -15.16
CA ARG A 250 -15.58 10.81 -16.00
C ARG A 250 -16.86 11.07 -16.80
N ARG A 251 -17.51 10.00 -17.29
CA ARG A 251 -18.80 10.09 -18.02
C ARG A 251 -19.94 10.63 -17.14
N ILE A 252 -20.02 10.22 -15.88
CA ILE A 252 -21.10 10.64 -14.97
C ILE A 252 -20.85 12.05 -14.41
N ILE A 253 -19.60 12.35 -14.08
CA ILE A 253 -19.25 13.57 -13.35
C ILE A 253 -19.07 14.76 -14.31
N CYS A 254 -18.61 14.51 -15.54
CA CYS A 254 -18.35 15.55 -16.56
C CYS A 254 -17.36 16.64 -16.11
N ASN A 255 -16.49 16.33 -15.14
CA ASN A 255 -15.41 17.19 -14.65
C ASN A 255 -14.25 16.28 -14.21
N ASP A 256 -13.10 16.41 -14.88
CA ASP A 256 -11.96 15.50 -14.67
C ASP A 256 -11.33 15.62 -13.28
N ASP A 257 -11.24 16.83 -12.73
CA ASP A 257 -10.67 17.05 -11.40
C ASP A 257 -11.57 16.45 -10.31
N LEU A 258 -12.88 16.68 -10.41
CA LEU A 258 -13.85 16.10 -9.50
C LEU A 258 -13.91 14.57 -9.64
N ALA A 259 -13.83 14.04 -10.86
CA ALA A 259 -13.75 12.61 -11.10
C ALA A 259 -12.51 12.00 -10.46
N ASN A 260 -11.35 12.66 -10.57
CA ASN A 260 -10.11 12.22 -9.91
C ASN A 260 -10.25 12.23 -8.38
N LYS A 261 -10.89 13.25 -7.80
CA LYS A 261 -11.20 13.29 -6.36
C LYS A 261 -12.10 12.11 -5.95
N VAL A 262 -13.21 11.89 -6.65
CA VAL A 262 -14.14 10.77 -6.38
C VAL A 262 -13.39 9.43 -6.45
N MET A 263 -12.56 9.22 -7.47
CA MET A 263 -11.77 8.00 -7.60
C MET A 263 -10.78 7.81 -6.45
N ASN A 264 -10.13 8.87 -5.99
CA ASN A 264 -9.25 8.82 -4.83
C ASN A 264 -10.02 8.39 -3.57
N HIS A 265 -11.21 8.96 -3.35
CA HIS A 265 -12.08 8.58 -2.23
C HIS A 265 -12.47 7.10 -2.25
N VAL A 266 -12.85 6.56 -3.43
CA VAL A 266 -13.14 5.13 -3.59
C VAL A 266 -11.91 4.27 -3.32
N ARG A 267 -10.73 4.68 -3.81
CA ARG A 267 -9.46 3.92 -3.67
C ARG A 267 -8.90 3.89 -2.25
N ILE A 268 -9.28 4.83 -1.38
CA ILE A 268 -8.90 4.78 0.05
C ILE A 268 -9.47 3.51 0.71
N SER A 269 -10.66 3.10 0.28
CA SER A 269 -11.31 1.89 0.76
C SER A 269 -11.10 0.75 -0.21
N ARG A 270 -10.26 -0.23 0.16
CA ARG A 270 -10.00 -1.40 -0.71
C ARG A 270 -11.27 -2.17 -1.07
N SER A 271 -12.18 -2.33 -0.10
CA SER A 271 -13.47 -2.99 -0.30
C SER A 271 -14.36 -2.20 -1.26
N LEU A 272 -14.52 -0.87 -1.08
CA LEU A 272 -15.29 -0.05 -2.02
C LEU A 272 -14.68 -0.08 -3.43
N ASN A 273 -13.35 -0.05 -3.55
CA ASN A 273 -12.67 -0.14 -4.85
C ASN A 273 -12.90 -1.49 -5.57
N PHE A 274 -13.04 -2.59 -4.82
CA PHE A 274 -13.45 -3.88 -5.38
C PHE A 274 -14.92 -3.88 -5.78
N LEU A 275 -15.82 -3.43 -4.90
CA LEU A 275 -17.26 -3.31 -5.20
C LEU A 275 -17.54 -2.42 -6.41
N CYS A 276 -16.70 -1.40 -6.64
CA CYS A 276 -16.76 -0.50 -7.79
C CYS A 276 -16.47 -1.20 -9.15
N GLN A 277 -16.06 -2.48 -9.16
CA GLN A 277 -16.02 -3.29 -10.39
C GLN A 277 -17.43 -3.61 -10.91
N ILE A 278 -18.45 -3.58 -10.04
CA ILE A 278 -19.85 -3.82 -10.39
C ILE A 278 -20.46 -2.51 -10.93
N PRO A 279 -20.89 -2.44 -12.21
CA PRO A 279 -21.33 -1.19 -12.84
C PRO A 279 -22.45 -0.42 -12.11
N PRO A 280 -23.53 -1.04 -11.59
CA PRO A 280 -24.51 -0.33 -10.77
C PRO A 280 -23.91 0.32 -9.53
N ILE A 281 -23.04 -0.38 -8.80
CA ILE A 281 -22.36 0.17 -7.61
C ILE A 281 -21.40 1.28 -8.00
N CYS A 282 -20.66 1.12 -9.10
CA CYS A 282 -19.81 2.17 -9.67
C CYS A 282 -20.60 3.45 -9.94
N THR A 283 -21.82 3.30 -10.50
CA THR A 283 -22.73 4.41 -10.79
C THR A 283 -23.26 5.06 -9.50
N ILE A 284 -23.67 4.27 -8.51
CA ILE A 284 -24.10 4.77 -7.19
C ILE A 284 -22.98 5.59 -6.53
N LEU A 285 -21.76 5.03 -6.50
CA LEU A 285 -20.59 5.71 -5.93
C LEU A 285 -20.31 7.03 -6.65
N ALA A 286 -20.33 7.04 -7.99
CA ALA A 286 -20.10 8.24 -8.78
C ALA A 286 -21.13 9.32 -8.49
N THR A 287 -22.41 8.97 -8.49
CA THR A 287 -23.52 9.92 -8.26
C THR A 287 -23.49 10.50 -6.85
N VAL A 288 -23.34 9.65 -5.83
CA VAL A 288 -23.37 10.09 -4.43
C VAL A 288 -22.12 10.91 -4.07
N LEU A 289 -20.93 10.45 -4.48
CA LEU A 289 -19.69 11.16 -4.17
C LEU A 289 -19.54 12.46 -4.96
N LYS A 290 -20.13 12.56 -6.17
CA LYS A 290 -20.25 13.83 -6.90
C LYS A 290 -20.92 14.89 -6.03
N GLY A 291 -22.13 14.62 -5.54
CA GLY A 291 -22.85 15.55 -4.65
C GLY A 291 -22.13 15.81 -3.33
N HIS A 292 -21.46 14.80 -2.76
CA HIS A 292 -20.70 14.96 -1.50
C HIS A 292 -19.49 15.89 -1.62
N LEU A 293 -18.83 15.90 -2.78
CA LEU A 293 -17.57 16.63 -3.01
C LEU A 293 -17.76 17.97 -3.72
N GLU A 294 -18.85 18.18 -4.46
CA GLU A 294 -19.17 19.47 -5.08
C GLU A 294 -19.32 20.61 -4.06
N ALA A 295 -19.77 20.30 -2.85
CA ALA A 295 -19.95 21.27 -1.76
C ALA A 295 -18.66 21.60 -0.98
N GLN A 296 -17.53 20.94 -1.28
CA GLN A 296 -16.28 21.10 -0.53
C GLN A 296 -15.26 21.95 -1.30
N GLU A 297 -14.86 23.08 -0.72
CA GLU A 297 -13.74 23.87 -1.23
C GLU A 297 -12.40 23.15 -0.96
N GLY A 298 -11.53 23.10 -1.98
CA GLY A 298 -10.20 22.52 -1.88
C GLY A 298 -10.12 21.01 -2.09
N PHE A 299 -8.97 20.43 -1.72
CA PHE A 299 -8.84 18.99 -1.52
C PHE A 299 -9.27 18.74 -0.07
N LYS A 300 -10.11 17.74 0.18
CA LYS A 300 -10.43 17.27 1.53
C LYS A 300 -10.73 15.78 1.46
N ILE A 301 -9.97 15.00 2.22
CA ILE A 301 -10.13 13.55 2.26
C ILE A 301 -11.15 13.20 3.36
N ASN A 302 -12.40 12.98 2.95
CA ASN A 302 -13.50 12.52 3.80
C ASN A 302 -14.23 11.33 3.18
N PRO A 303 -13.64 10.12 3.20
CA PRO A 303 -14.24 8.95 2.57
C PRO A 303 -15.53 8.56 3.31
N LEU A 304 -16.58 8.28 2.55
CA LEU A 304 -17.82 7.70 3.07
C LEU A 304 -17.69 6.18 3.21
N SER A 305 -18.32 5.60 4.23
CA SER A 305 -18.49 4.14 4.33
C SER A 305 -19.48 3.63 3.28
N LEU A 306 -19.53 2.31 3.07
CA LEU A 306 -20.52 1.73 2.15
C LEU A 306 -21.93 2.11 2.60
N THR A 307 -22.23 1.97 3.88
CA THR A 307 -23.55 2.29 4.44
C THR A 307 -23.91 3.76 4.24
N GLN A 308 -22.99 4.68 4.54
CA GLN A 308 -23.22 6.10 4.36
C GLN A 308 -23.52 6.47 2.90
N ILE A 309 -22.88 5.82 1.94
CA ILE A 309 -23.15 6.05 0.50
C ILE A 309 -24.62 5.72 0.18
N TYR A 310 -25.14 4.60 0.71
CA TYR A 310 -26.52 4.19 0.46
C TYR A 310 -27.51 5.04 1.24
N THR A 311 -27.17 5.47 2.47
CA THR A 311 -27.98 6.45 3.21
C THR A 311 -28.11 7.76 2.44
N HIS A 312 -27.02 8.27 1.86
CA HIS A 312 -27.05 9.48 1.04
C HIS A 312 -27.82 9.29 -0.28
N LEU A 313 -27.85 8.07 -0.85
CA LEU A 313 -28.64 7.76 -2.04
C LEU A 313 -30.14 7.86 -1.77
N ILE A 314 -30.63 7.38 -0.63
CA ILE A 314 -32.06 7.35 -0.31
C ILE A 314 -32.56 8.62 0.37
N LYS A 315 -31.69 9.40 1.02
CA LYS A 315 -32.03 10.59 1.80
C LYS A 315 -32.88 11.64 1.04
N PRO A 316 -32.72 11.87 -0.28
CA PRO A 316 -33.55 12.82 -1.01
C PRO A 316 -34.99 12.36 -1.26
N LEU A 317 -35.29 11.06 -1.09
CA LEU A 317 -36.57 10.47 -1.46
C LEU A 317 -37.65 10.70 -0.39
N ASN A 318 -38.93 10.57 -0.79
CA ASN A 318 -40.07 10.70 0.12
C ASN A 318 -40.05 9.63 1.24
N SER A 319 -40.13 10.07 2.49
CA SER A 319 -40.08 9.21 3.67
C SER A 319 -41.15 8.12 3.71
N ASP A 320 -42.37 8.39 3.22
CA ASP A 320 -43.45 7.40 3.22
C ASP A 320 -43.15 6.22 2.28
N ILE A 321 -42.70 6.54 1.06
CA ILE A 321 -42.30 5.55 0.06
C ILE A 321 -41.11 4.73 0.55
N ILE A 322 -40.13 5.35 1.22
CA ILE A 322 -38.98 4.65 1.80
C ILE A 322 -39.43 3.59 2.82
N VAL A 323 -40.39 3.90 3.70
CA VAL A 323 -40.90 2.95 4.70
C VAL A 323 -41.56 1.74 4.01
N LYS A 324 -42.37 1.98 2.99
CA LYS A 324 -42.99 0.90 2.19
C LYS A 324 -41.94 0.03 1.50
N LEU A 325 -40.91 0.64 0.91
CA LEU A 325 -39.80 -0.08 0.26
C LEU A 325 -38.94 -0.88 1.22
N LYS A 326 -38.69 -0.36 2.42
CA LYS A 326 -37.97 -1.07 3.50
C LYS A 326 -38.69 -2.37 3.86
N LYS A 327 -40.00 -2.29 4.09
CA LYS A 327 -40.85 -3.46 4.36
C LYS A 327 -40.80 -4.46 3.20
N MET A 328 -40.96 -3.98 1.97
CA MET A 328 -40.90 -4.81 0.77
C MET A 328 -39.55 -5.52 0.62
N ALA A 329 -38.45 -4.79 0.84
CA ALA A 329 -37.10 -5.32 0.71
C ALA A 329 -36.82 -6.44 1.73
N LEU A 330 -37.30 -6.28 2.97
CA LEU A 330 -37.15 -7.27 4.04
C LEU A 330 -37.95 -8.55 3.74
N LEU A 331 -39.21 -8.41 3.32
CA LEU A 331 -40.08 -9.55 2.96
C LEU A 331 -39.48 -10.36 1.80
N ARG A 332 -38.89 -9.68 0.81
CA ARG A 332 -38.40 -10.29 -0.44
C ARG A 332 -36.90 -10.54 -0.47
N MET A 333 -36.26 -10.74 0.68
CA MET A 333 -34.82 -11.01 0.77
C MET A 333 -34.41 -12.28 0.03
N GLU A 334 -35.28 -13.30 0.01
CA GLU A 334 -34.98 -14.60 -0.58
C GLU A 334 -35.50 -14.78 -2.01
N GLU A 335 -36.28 -13.83 -2.50
CA GLU A 335 -36.94 -13.90 -3.80
C GLU A 335 -36.10 -13.29 -4.94
N GLY A 336 -36.54 -13.53 -6.18
CA GLY A 336 -36.00 -12.89 -7.37
C GLY A 336 -36.15 -11.36 -7.37
N ASN A 337 -35.38 -10.66 -8.21
CA ASN A 337 -35.41 -9.19 -8.27
C ASN A 337 -36.60 -8.64 -9.09
N VAL A 338 -37.26 -9.50 -9.88
CA VAL A 338 -38.41 -9.12 -10.72
C VAL A 338 -39.66 -9.09 -9.87
N MET A 339 -40.36 -7.95 -9.90
CA MET A 339 -41.59 -7.71 -9.15
C MET A 339 -42.71 -7.27 -10.12
N TYR A 340 -43.85 -7.95 -10.04
CA TYR A 340 -45.07 -7.62 -10.78
C TYR A 340 -45.93 -6.63 -9.98
N GLU A 341 -46.99 -6.09 -10.59
CA GLU A 341 -47.89 -5.16 -9.88
C GLU A 341 -48.55 -5.77 -8.64
N GLN A 342 -48.81 -7.08 -8.65
CA GLN A 342 -49.35 -7.82 -7.51
C GLN A 342 -48.36 -7.85 -6.34
N ASP A 343 -47.07 -8.02 -6.63
CA ASP A 343 -45.99 -8.02 -5.64
C ASP A 343 -45.86 -6.66 -4.91
N LEU A 344 -46.10 -5.56 -5.63
CA LEU A 344 -46.09 -4.22 -5.02
C LEU A 344 -47.23 -4.01 -4.02
N SER A 345 -48.38 -4.64 -4.27
CA SER A 345 -49.57 -4.50 -3.42
C SER A 345 -49.40 -5.11 -2.03
N GLU A 346 -48.52 -6.11 -1.87
CA GLU A 346 -48.20 -6.73 -0.56
C GLU A 346 -47.54 -5.75 0.42
N SER A 347 -46.97 -4.67 -0.09
CA SER A 347 -46.31 -3.62 0.70
C SER A 347 -46.99 -2.25 0.58
N ASP A 348 -48.26 -2.22 0.15
CA ASP A 348 -49.07 -1.00 -0.01
C ASP A 348 -48.46 0.04 -0.97
N ILE A 349 -47.70 -0.42 -1.98
CA ILE A 349 -47.13 0.41 -3.05
C ILE A 349 -47.99 0.28 -4.30
N THR A 350 -48.46 1.40 -4.84
CA THR A 350 -49.17 1.43 -6.13
C THR A 350 -48.20 1.43 -7.31
N ALA A 351 -48.63 0.89 -8.46
CA ALA A 351 -47.82 0.89 -9.68
C ALA A 351 -47.45 2.32 -10.14
N GLU A 352 -48.29 3.31 -9.83
CA GLU A 352 -48.05 4.73 -10.12
C GLU A 352 -46.95 5.33 -9.23
N GLU A 353 -47.00 5.08 -7.91
CA GLU A 353 -45.94 5.47 -6.96
C GLU A 353 -44.60 4.85 -7.36
N ALA A 354 -44.59 3.55 -7.66
CA ALA A 354 -43.38 2.83 -8.08
C ALA A 354 -42.84 3.36 -9.42
N SER A 355 -43.72 3.69 -10.37
CA SER A 355 -43.34 4.28 -11.66
C SER A 355 -42.80 5.71 -11.52
N MET A 356 -43.34 6.49 -10.58
CA MET A 356 -42.84 7.83 -10.26
C MET A 356 -41.44 7.76 -9.66
N LEU A 357 -41.24 6.88 -8.68
CA LEU A 357 -39.95 6.65 -8.05
C LEU A 357 -38.90 6.18 -9.06
N SER A 358 -39.27 5.29 -9.98
CA SER A 358 -38.36 4.82 -11.04
C SER A 358 -37.85 5.95 -11.94
N ARG A 359 -38.67 6.99 -12.17
CA ARG A 359 -38.24 8.18 -12.92
C ARG A 359 -37.37 9.11 -12.08
N GLU A 360 -37.66 9.23 -10.79
CA GLU A 360 -36.92 10.10 -9.87
C GLU A 360 -35.53 9.54 -9.54
N CYS A 361 -35.46 8.24 -9.20
CA CYS A 361 -34.23 7.56 -8.82
C CYS A 361 -34.19 6.12 -9.37
N PRO A 362 -33.84 5.95 -10.66
CA PRO A 362 -33.74 4.63 -11.31
C PRO A 362 -32.67 3.73 -10.67
N LEU A 363 -31.75 4.31 -9.90
CA LEU A 363 -30.77 3.55 -9.13
C LEU A 363 -31.44 2.76 -8.01
N VAL A 364 -32.51 3.25 -7.39
CA VAL A 364 -33.20 2.56 -6.29
C VAL A 364 -34.22 1.55 -6.80
N LEU A 365 -35.10 2.00 -7.70
CA LEU A 365 -36.14 1.18 -8.32
C LEU A 365 -36.13 1.46 -9.81
N ALA A 366 -36.15 0.43 -10.65
CA ALA A 366 -36.18 0.54 -12.10
C ALA A 366 -37.43 -0.15 -12.65
N THR A 367 -37.97 0.38 -13.74
CA THR A 367 -39.11 -0.19 -14.47
C THR A 367 -38.69 -0.69 -15.84
N GLU A 368 -39.15 -1.88 -16.20
CA GLU A 368 -38.97 -2.46 -17.54
C GLU A 368 -40.33 -2.84 -18.12
N LYS A 369 -40.48 -2.63 -19.44
CA LYS A 369 -41.66 -3.02 -20.21
C LYS A 369 -41.29 -4.13 -21.18
N GLY A 370 -42.06 -5.21 -21.18
CA GLY A 370 -41.82 -6.37 -22.05
C GLY A 370 -43.06 -6.78 -22.83
N LEU A 371 -43.22 -8.08 -23.01
CA LEU A 371 -44.35 -8.70 -23.71
C LEU A 371 -45.71 -8.21 -23.20
N HIS A 372 -46.65 -8.01 -24.13
CA HIS A 372 -48.04 -7.60 -23.87
C HIS A 372 -48.18 -6.29 -23.07
N ASP A 373 -47.23 -5.35 -23.22
CA ASP A 373 -47.14 -4.09 -22.44
C ASP A 373 -47.08 -4.31 -20.91
N THR A 374 -46.69 -5.51 -20.49
CA THR A 374 -46.49 -5.84 -19.07
C THR A 374 -45.35 -5.01 -18.51
N THR A 375 -45.60 -4.33 -17.39
CA THR A 375 -44.59 -3.55 -16.67
C THR A 375 -44.12 -4.36 -15.46
N VAL A 376 -42.81 -4.50 -15.31
CA VAL A 376 -42.17 -5.12 -14.14
C VAL A 376 -41.26 -4.11 -13.45
N PHE A 377 -41.13 -4.26 -12.14
CA PHE A 377 -40.32 -3.42 -11.27
C PHE A 377 -39.14 -4.23 -10.75
N ARG A 378 -37.99 -3.57 -10.57
CA ARG A 378 -36.77 -4.17 -10.05
C ARG A 378 -36.08 -3.22 -9.08
N PHE A 379 -35.50 -3.73 -8.01
CA PHE A 379 -34.50 -2.91 -7.30
C PHE A 379 -33.32 -2.68 -8.25
N GLY A 380 -32.78 -1.46 -8.29
CA GLY A 380 -31.72 -1.13 -9.25
C GLY A 380 -30.43 -1.94 -9.05
N HIS A 381 -30.22 -2.49 -7.84
CA HIS A 381 -29.24 -3.53 -7.56
C HIS A 381 -29.60 -4.32 -6.29
N SER A 382 -29.10 -5.56 -6.14
CA SER A 382 -29.33 -6.40 -4.95
C SER A 382 -28.86 -5.73 -3.66
N SER A 383 -27.74 -5.00 -3.69
CA SER A 383 -27.24 -4.25 -2.52
C SER A 383 -28.21 -3.18 -2.01
N ILE A 384 -29.07 -2.62 -2.85
CA ILE A 384 -30.06 -1.62 -2.41
C ILE A 384 -31.18 -2.31 -1.66
N ARG A 385 -31.62 -3.46 -2.14
CA ARG A 385 -32.57 -4.31 -1.42
C ARG A 385 -31.99 -4.73 -0.07
N GLU A 386 -30.76 -5.22 -0.03
CA GLU A 386 -30.09 -5.60 1.23
C GLU A 386 -29.93 -4.44 2.21
N PHE A 387 -29.60 -3.23 1.72
CA PHE A 387 -29.52 -2.03 2.55
C PHE A 387 -30.88 -1.64 3.14
N LEU A 388 -31.93 -1.61 2.32
CA LEU A 388 -33.29 -1.29 2.76
C LEU A 388 -33.81 -2.33 3.75
N ALA A 389 -33.56 -3.62 3.49
CA ALA A 389 -33.90 -4.71 4.41
C ALA A 389 -33.13 -4.60 5.73
N ALA A 390 -31.83 -4.28 5.71
CA ALA A 390 -31.04 -4.07 6.92
C ALA A 390 -31.60 -2.90 7.75
N SER A 391 -31.95 -1.79 7.08
CA SER A 391 -32.60 -0.68 7.75
C SER A 391 -33.95 -1.05 8.33
N ALA A 392 -34.77 -1.84 7.64
CA ALA A 392 -36.06 -2.33 8.14
C ALA A 392 -35.88 -3.23 9.36
N LYS A 393 -34.90 -4.14 9.31
CA LYS A 393 -34.63 -5.07 10.40
C LYS A 393 -34.21 -4.37 11.69
N ILE A 394 -33.40 -3.31 11.60
CA ILE A 394 -33.07 -2.46 12.75
C ILE A 394 -34.31 -1.72 13.26
N ASP A 395 -35.20 -1.28 12.38
CA ASP A 395 -36.43 -0.59 12.75
C ASP A 395 -37.41 -1.54 13.52
N GLU A 396 -37.32 -2.86 13.31
CA GLU A 396 -38.12 -3.90 14.02
C GLU A 396 -37.55 -4.33 15.37
N MET A 397 -36.26 -4.12 15.62
CA MET A 397 -35.59 -4.60 16.84
C MET A 397 -35.92 -3.72 18.05
N GLU A 398 -36.16 -4.34 19.20
CA GLU A 398 -36.37 -3.63 20.46
C GLU A 398 -35.04 -3.09 21.03
N LEU A 399 -35.06 -1.86 21.56
CA LEU A 399 -33.85 -1.18 22.05
C LEU A 399 -33.23 -1.84 23.30
N ASP A 400 -34.06 -2.39 24.20
CA ASP A 400 -33.60 -2.94 25.49
C ASP A 400 -32.85 -4.28 25.35
N SER A 401 -33.11 -5.04 24.29
CA SER A 401 -32.48 -6.34 23.97
C SER A 401 -31.62 -6.29 22.70
N PHE A 402 -31.32 -5.08 22.21
CA PHE A 402 -30.70 -4.86 20.90
C PHE A 402 -29.35 -5.59 20.70
N PRO A 403 -28.40 -5.60 21.67
CA PRO A 403 -27.13 -6.31 21.50
C PRO A 403 -27.32 -7.82 21.33
N ASP A 404 -28.19 -8.43 22.14
CA ASP A 404 -28.45 -9.87 22.11
C ASP A 404 -29.18 -10.26 20.81
N ALA A 405 -30.18 -9.48 20.40
CA ALA A 405 -30.86 -9.68 19.11
C ALA A 405 -29.92 -9.56 17.91
N CYS A 406 -28.91 -8.68 17.97
CA CYS A 406 -27.87 -8.58 16.94
C CYS A 406 -26.93 -9.78 16.95
N ILE A 407 -26.60 -10.33 18.12
CA ILE A 407 -25.79 -11.56 18.24
C ILE A 407 -26.53 -12.73 17.62
N ASP A 408 -27.81 -12.91 17.95
CA ASP A 408 -28.65 -13.96 17.37
C ASP A 408 -28.72 -13.86 15.84
N LEU A 409 -28.88 -12.63 15.33
CA LEU A 409 -28.87 -12.37 13.88
C LEU A 409 -27.52 -12.69 13.23
N VAL A 410 -26.40 -12.37 13.89
CA VAL A 410 -25.06 -12.71 13.41
C VAL A 410 -24.93 -14.22 13.31
N ASP A 411 -25.33 -14.97 14.34
CA ASP A 411 -25.25 -16.42 14.36
C ASP A 411 -26.11 -17.05 13.25
N GLU A 412 -27.34 -16.57 13.07
CA GLU A 412 -28.23 -16.99 11.98
C GLU A 412 -27.58 -16.78 10.60
N VAL A 413 -26.99 -15.60 10.36
CA VAL A 413 -26.33 -15.28 9.10
C VAL A 413 -25.06 -16.12 8.91
N MET A 414 -24.30 -16.39 9.97
CA MET A 414 -23.07 -17.18 9.92
C MET A 414 -23.31 -18.68 9.68
N LEU A 415 -24.48 -19.22 10.03
CA LEU A 415 -24.88 -20.59 9.67
C LEU A 415 -24.99 -20.79 8.15
N ASN A 416 -25.20 -19.72 7.39
CA ASN A 416 -25.25 -19.75 5.94
C ASN A 416 -23.82 -19.80 5.34
N ALA A 417 -23.33 -21.02 5.07
CA ALA A 417 -22.00 -21.23 4.48
C ALA A 417 -21.81 -20.53 3.12
N GLU A 418 -22.90 -20.29 2.39
CA GLU A 418 -22.93 -19.60 1.11
C GLU A 418 -22.68 -18.08 1.25
N GLY A 419 -22.93 -17.47 2.41
CA GLY A 419 -22.68 -16.04 2.66
C GLY A 419 -23.74 -15.09 2.12
N LYS A 420 -24.95 -15.60 1.85
CA LYS A 420 -26.05 -14.88 1.18
C LYS A 420 -26.39 -13.52 1.82
N PHE A 421 -26.15 -13.37 3.12
CA PHE A 421 -26.50 -12.17 3.89
C PHE A 421 -25.27 -11.36 4.35
N ASP A 422 -24.10 -11.57 3.76
CA ASP A 422 -22.87 -10.87 4.16
C ASP A 422 -22.96 -9.35 4.01
N VAL A 423 -23.52 -8.84 2.91
CA VAL A 423 -23.60 -7.39 2.66
C VAL A 423 -24.75 -6.77 3.46
N PHE A 424 -25.87 -7.46 3.60
CA PHE A 424 -26.91 -7.16 4.59
C PHE A 424 -26.30 -6.96 6.00
N LEU A 425 -25.48 -7.90 6.49
CA LEU A 425 -24.86 -7.80 7.82
C LEU A 425 -23.89 -6.60 7.91
N ARG A 426 -23.12 -6.31 6.85
CA ARG A 426 -22.28 -5.10 6.79
C ARG A 426 -23.11 -3.82 6.96
N PHE A 427 -24.28 -3.74 6.32
CA PHE A 427 -25.18 -2.59 6.46
C PHE A 427 -25.77 -2.48 7.86
N ILE A 428 -26.10 -3.59 8.53
CA ILE A 428 -26.53 -3.57 9.94
C ILE A 428 -25.47 -2.86 10.80
N PHE A 429 -24.20 -3.28 10.72
CA PHE A 429 -23.12 -2.68 11.50
C PHE A 429 -22.88 -1.20 11.17
N GLY A 430 -22.94 -0.82 9.89
CA GLY A 430 -22.82 0.57 9.50
C GLY A 430 -23.98 1.44 10.00
N LEU A 431 -25.21 0.92 10.00
CA LEU A 431 -26.39 1.61 10.50
C LEU A 431 -26.38 1.74 12.03
N ILE A 432 -25.89 0.73 12.75
CA ILE A 432 -25.66 0.81 14.21
C ILE A 432 -24.75 2.00 14.53
N LYS A 433 -23.68 2.18 13.75
CA LYS A 433 -22.77 3.33 13.90
C LYS A 433 -23.45 4.66 13.53
N GLU A 434 -24.08 4.72 12.36
CA GLU A 434 -24.68 5.96 11.84
C GLU A 434 -25.81 6.48 12.73
N ARG A 435 -26.56 5.57 13.35
CA ARG A 435 -27.67 5.88 14.27
C ARG A 435 -27.23 5.97 15.73
N HIS A 436 -25.94 5.77 16.03
CA HIS A 436 -25.39 5.78 17.38
C HIS A 436 -26.13 4.85 18.36
N ILE A 437 -26.48 3.64 17.92
CA ILE A 437 -27.25 2.68 18.72
C ILE A 437 -26.37 2.00 19.78
N LEU A 438 -25.18 1.56 19.37
CA LEU A 438 -24.21 0.86 20.22
C LEU A 438 -22.86 1.58 20.19
N GLU A 439 -22.07 1.42 21.24
CA GLU A 439 -20.70 1.90 21.43
C GLU A 439 -19.67 0.76 21.22
N PRO A 440 -18.39 1.05 20.86
CA PRO A 440 -17.39 0.03 20.58
C PRO A 440 -17.05 -0.91 21.75
N SER A 441 -17.47 -0.55 22.97
CA SER A 441 -17.31 -1.32 24.20
C SER A 441 -18.42 -2.34 24.46
N ASP A 442 -19.49 -2.34 23.67
CA ASP A 442 -20.64 -3.22 23.89
C ASP A 442 -20.35 -4.70 23.61
N THR A 443 -21.20 -5.57 24.17
CA THR A 443 -21.08 -7.04 24.13
C THR A 443 -21.00 -7.59 22.71
N LEU A 444 -21.78 -7.03 21.77
CA LEU A 444 -21.74 -7.38 20.35
C LEU A 444 -20.32 -7.28 19.78
N PHE A 445 -19.61 -6.16 19.99
CA PHE A 445 -18.27 -5.98 19.43
C PHE A 445 -17.25 -6.90 20.08
N HIS A 446 -17.40 -7.19 21.37
CA HIS A 446 -16.58 -8.18 22.04
C HIS A 446 -16.80 -9.58 21.44
N TYR A 447 -18.06 -9.98 21.24
CA TYR A 447 -18.46 -11.25 20.64
C TYR A 447 -17.91 -11.42 19.22
N ILE A 448 -18.07 -10.41 18.35
CA ILE A 448 -17.60 -10.47 16.97
C ILE A 448 -16.08 -10.60 16.89
N LYS A 449 -15.35 -9.88 17.75
CA LYS A 449 -13.88 -10.02 17.83
C LYS A 449 -13.49 -11.44 18.24
N MET A 450 -14.27 -12.08 19.13
CA MET A 450 -14.06 -13.48 19.50
C MET A 450 -14.31 -14.43 18.35
N MET A 451 -15.46 -14.32 17.67
CA MET A 451 -15.76 -15.15 16.50
C MET A 451 -14.69 -15.03 15.41
N ILE A 452 -14.17 -13.83 15.15
CA ILE A 452 -13.09 -13.66 14.17
C ILE A 452 -11.85 -14.44 14.59
N LEU A 453 -11.47 -14.39 15.87
CA LEU A 453 -10.31 -15.10 16.39
C LEU A 453 -10.50 -16.62 16.33
N GLU A 454 -11.68 -17.12 16.69
CA GLU A 454 -12.04 -18.55 16.62
C GLU A 454 -11.94 -19.08 15.19
N ASN A 455 -12.57 -18.38 14.23
CA ASN A 455 -12.58 -18.77 12.82
C ASN A 455 -11.18 -18.78 12.20
N ILE A 456 -10.27 -17.92 12.67
CA ILE A 456 -8.87 -17.91 12.19
C ILE A 456 -8.06 -19.09 12.74
N THR A 457 -8.36 -19.55 13.95
CA THR A 457 -7.67 -20.69 14.56
C THR A 457 -8.15 -22.04 14.03
N ALA A 458 -9.35 -22.11 13.46
CA ALA A 458 -10.00 -23.37 13.10
C ALA A 458 -9.63 -23.94 11.72
N ASP A 459 -8.84 -23.23 10.88
CA ASP A 459 -8.60 -23.58 9.45
C ASP A 459 -9.88 -23.74 8.59
N ILE A 460 -11.07 -23.49 9.17
CA ILE A 460 -12.37 -23.57 8.52
C ILE A 460 -12.61 -22.23 7.78
N THR A 461 -12.66 -22.31 6.44
CA THR A 461 -13.09 -21.27 5.48
C THR A 461 -12.96 -19.81 5.96
N SER A 462 -11.80 -19.20 5.68
CA SER A 462 -11.45 -17.80 5.96
C SER A 462 -12.56 -16.77 5.69
N TYR A 463 -13.48 -17.03 4.75
CA TYR A 463 -14.54 -16.13 4.33
C TYR A 463 -15.48 -15.61 5.43
N GLN A 464 -15.77 -16.39 6.49
CA GLN A 464 -16.61 -15.91 7.61
C GLN A 464 -15.90 -14.83 8.42
N ALA A 465 -14.62 -15.06 8.77
CA ALA A 465 -13.78 -14.07 9.42
C ALA A 465 -13.63 -12.80 8.56
N GLU A 466 -13.51 -12.94 7.25
CA GLU A 466 -13.48 -11.81 6.31
C GLU A 466 -14.79 -11.01 6.36
N SER A 467 -15.96 -11.68 6.29
CA SER A 467 -17.28 -11.04 6.36
C SER A 467 -17.46 -10.25 7.65
N LEU A 468 -17.15 -10.86 8.80
CA LEU A 468 -17.20 -10.20 10.11
C LEU A 468 -16.20 -9.04 10.22
N PHE A 469 -15.03 -9.16 9.58
CA PHE A 469 -14.07 -8.06 9.51
C PHE A 469 -14.62 -6.85 8.75
N HIS A 470 -15.34 -7.06 7.64
CA HIS A 470 -16.01 -5.98 6.93
C HIS A 470 -17.14 -5.34 7.75
N CYS A 471 -17.83 -6.10 8.59
CA CYS A 471 -18.82 -5.58 9.54
C CYS A 471 -18.17 -4.66 10.58
N LEU A 472 -17.11 -5.13 11.25
CA LEU A 472 -16.32 -4.30 12.17
C LEU A 472 -15.74 -3.06 11.50
N ARG A 473 -15.42 -3.14 10.21
CA ARG A 473 -14.89 -2.01 9.44
C ARG A 473 -15.93 -0.93 9.19
N GLU A 474 -17.16 -1.31 8.82
CA GLU A 474 -18.28 -0.35 8.67
C GLU A 474 -18.55 0.36 10.00
N TYR A 475 -18.43 -0.36 11.12
CA TYR A 475 -18.58 0.20 12.45
C TYR A 475 -17.36 1.01 12.94
N ASP A 476 -16.23 0.40 13.29
CA ASP A 476 -15.00 1.11 13.65
C ASP A 476 -13.72 0.31 13.39
N SER A 477 -13.15 0.50 12.20
CA SER A 477 -11.89 -0.13 11.83
C SER A 477 -10.69 0.30 12.70
N GLN A 478 -10.71 1.48 13.33
CA GLN A 478 -9.56 2.03 14.06
C GLN A 478 -9.51 1.55 15.51
N ALA A 479 -10.65 1.41 16.19
CA ALA A 479 -10.72 0.83 17.53
C ALA A 479 -10.13 -0.59 17.52
N PHE A 480 -10.59 -1.43 16.59
CA PHE A 480 -10.09 -2.79 16.47
C PHE A 480 -8.58 -2.87 16.18
N LYS A 481 -8.09 -2.02 15.26
CA LYS A 481 -6.65 -1.93 14.94
C LYS A 481 -5.81 -1.45 16.12
N SER A 482 -6.33 -0.53 16.92
CA SER A 482 -5.64 0.01 18.08
C SER A 482 -5.51 -1.05 19.16
N GLU A 483 -6.55 -1.86 19.35
CA GLU A 483 -6.56 -3.00 20.26
C GLU A 483 -5.57 -4.10 19.83
N VAL A 484 -5.55 -4.47 18.53
CA VAL A 484 -4.57 -5.41 17.96
C VAL A 484 -3.13 -4.93 18.18
N LYS A 485 -2.87 -3.61 18.09
CA LYS A 485 -1.53 -3.04 18.35
C LYS A 485 -1.20 -2.99 19.83
N LEU A 486 -2.19 -2.75 20.69
CA LEU A 486 -2.00 -2.69 22.14
C LEU A 486 -1.62 -4.06 22.69
N SER A 487 -2.30 -5.12 22.22
CA SER A 487 -2.01 -6.51 22.61
C SER A 487 -0.60 -6.94 22.20
N GLN A 488 -0.13 -6.54 21.01
CA GLN A 488 1.25 -6.77 20.57
C GLN A 488 2.31 -6.06 21.43
N LYS A 489 2.00 -4.87 21.97
CA LYS A 489 2.95 -4.06 22.75
C LYS A 489 3.04 -4.48 24.22
N LEU A 490 1.91 -4.78 24.84
CA LEU A 490 1.86 -5.06 26.28
C LEU A 490 2.11 -6.53 26.61
N PHE A 491 2.22 -7.40 25.61
CA PHE A 491 2.18 -8.88 25.77
C PHE A 491 0.98 -9.35 26.61
N PHE A 492 -0.04 -8.49 26.75
CA PHE A 492 -1.26 -8.70 27.52
C PHE A 492 -2.41 -8.72 26.53
N CYS A 493 -3.02 -9.89 26.36
CA CYS A 493 -4.17 -10.05 25.49
C CYS A 493 -5.44 -9.84 26.32
N PRO A 494 -6.41 -9.03 25.88
CA PRO A 494 -7.75 -8.97 26.50
C PRO A 494 -8.41 -10.36 26.55
N PHE A 495 -8.01 -11.23 25.62
CA PHE A 495 -8.47 -12.60 25.46
C PHE A 495 -7.31 -13.57 25.76
N HIS A 496 -7.12 -13.91 27.04
CA HIS A 496 -6.01 -14.73 27.54
C HIS A 496 -5.89 -16.14 26.94
N GLN A 497 -6.90 -16.60 26.19
CA GLN A 497 -6.97 -17.93 25.59
C GLN A 497 -6.21 -18.06 24.26
N TYR A 498 -5.82 -16.94 23.62
CA TYR A 498 -5.20 -16.95 22.28
C TYR A 498 -3.71 -16.57 22.30
N SER A 499 -2.90 -17.27 21.52
CA SER A 499 -1.45 -17.06 21.46
C SER A 499 -1.06 -15.79 20.69
N LEU A 500 0.14 -15.26 20.92
CA LEU A 500 0.71 -14.13 20.18
C LEU A 500 0.77 -14.39 18.66
N MET A 501 0.84 -15.65 18.24
CA MET A 501 0.81 -16.05 16.83
C MET A 501 -0.51 -15.66 16.15
N VAL A 502 -1.65 -15.85 16.82
CA VAL A 502 -2.98 -15.49 16.30
C VAL A 502 -3.09 -13.97 16.11
N TRP A 503 -2.58 -13.19 17.07
CA TRP A 503 -2.55 -11.73 16.96
C TRP A 503 -1.64 -11.21 15.84
N ASN A 504 -0.55 -11.91 15.54
CA ASN A 504 0.31 -11.59 14.41
C ASN A 504 -0.37 -11.89 13.07
N ILE A 505 -1.10 -13.01 12.98
CA ILE A 505 -1.94 -13.34 11.82
C ILE A 505 -3.00 -12.24 11.63
N MET A 506 -3.65 -11.82 12.72
CA MET A 506 -4.63 -10.73 12.71
C MET A 506 -4.05 -9.40 12.24
N SER A 507 -2.90 -9.00 12.76
CA SER A 507 -2.22 -7.77 12.34
C SER A 507 -1.84 -7.79 10.85
N LYS A 508 -1.41 -8.96 10.35
CA LYS A 508 -1.12 -9.18 8.93
C LYS A 508 -2.38 -9.16 8.05
N MET A 509 -3.45 -9.80 8.51
CA MET A 509 -4.78 -9.78 7.89
C MET A 509 -5.27 -8.35 7.74
N VAL A 510 -5.37 -7.61 8.85
CA VAL A 510 -5.76 -6.20 8.88
C VAL A 510 -4.93 -5.36 7.90
N SER A 511 -3.61 -5.56 7.89
CA SER A 511 -2.72 -4.80 6.99
C SER A 511 -2.97 -5.13 5.52
N THR A 512 -3.25 -6.39 5.21
CA THR A 512 -3.58 -6.85 3.86
C THR A 512 -4.94 -6.31 3.42
N PHE A 513 -5.96 -6.39 4.26
CA PHE A 513 -7.30 -5.86 3.98
C PHE A 513 -7.28 -4.34 3.71
N GLU A 514 -6.51 -3.60 4.51
CA GLU A 514 -6.37 -2.15 4.38
C GLU A 514 -5.43 -1.72 3.25
N GLY A 515 -4.64 -2.65 2.70
CA GLY A 515 -3.62 -2.33 1.70
C GLY A 515 -2.47 -1.49 2.24
N ILE A 516 -2.10 -1.70 3.51
CA ILE A 516 -1.01 -0.96 4.16
C ILE A 516 0.32 -1.42 3.56
N THR A 517 1.16 -0.46 3.16
CA THR A 517 2.51 -0.73 2.66
C THR A 517 3.57 -0.05 3.53
N GLU A 518 4.80 -0.56 3.50
CA GLU A 518 5.89 0.02 4.28
C GLU A 518 6.38 1.34 3.68
N SER A 519 6.52 1.43 2.36
CA SER A 519 7.01 2.63 1.68
C SER A 519 6.33 2.86 0.34
N PHE A 520 6.10 4.14 0.03
CA PHE A 520 5.69 4.64 -1.28
C PHE A 520 6.82 5.46 -1.90
N GLU A 521 7.15 5.15 -3.14
CA GLU A 521 8.12 5.86 -3.97
C GLU A 521 7.54 6.11 -5.37
N MET A 522 7.83 7.28 -5.93
CA MET A 522 7.47 7.61 -7.30
C MET A 522 8.53 7.10 -8.28
N GLN A 523 8.08 6.43 -9.35
CA GLN A 523 8.95 6.04 -10.45
C GLN A 523 9.55 7.28 -11.11
N LEU A 524 10.84 7.21 -11.48
CA LEU A 524 11.60 8.33 -12.04
C LEU A 524 10.90 9.02 -13.21
N SER A 525 10.25 8.25 -14.09
CA SER A 525 9.53 8.75 -15.28
C SER A 525 8.21 9.47 -14.99
N THR A 526 7.73 9.46 -13.74
CA THR A 526 6.37 9.90 -13.38
C THR A 526 6.34 11.01 -12.31
N ARG A 527 7.48 11.63 -12.05
CA ARG A 527 7.68 12.60 -10.97
C ARG A 527 7.12 13.98 -11.31
N CYS A 528 5.94 14.29 -10.77
CA CYS A 528 5.31 15.61 -10.78
C CYS A 528 4.10 15.66 -9.82
N ASP A 529 3.60 16.86 -9.53
CA ASP A 529 2.43 17.07 -8.66
C ASP A 529 1.18 16.34 -9.18
N GLU A 530 0.88 16.45 -10.47
CA GLU A 530 -0.32 15.87 -11.08
C GLU A 530 -0.41 14.37 -10.84
N ILE A 531 0.70 13.65 -11.05
CA ILE A 531 0.74 12.22 -10.83
C ILE A 531 0.68 11.90 -9.33
N LEU A 532 1.35 12.67 -8.47
CA LEU A 532 1.27 12.48 -7.02
C LEU A 532 -0.19 12.58 -6.52
N LEU A 533 -0.95 13.54 -7.02
CA LEU A 533 -2.36 13.74 -6.67
C LEU A 533 -3.23 12.52 -7.05
N THR A 534 -2.87 11.76 -8.09
CA THR A 534 -3.54 10.48 -8.43
C THR A 534 -3.15 9.30 -7.53
N LYS A 535 -2.09 9.46 -6.72
CA LYS A 535 -1.51 8.41 -5.87
C LYS A 535 -1.70 8.65 -4.37
N LEU A 536 -2.46 9.69 -3.98
CA LEU A 536 -2.74 10.00 -2.58
C LEU A 536 -3.32 8.84 -1.76
N PRO A 537 -4.23 7.98 -2.29
CA PRO A 537 -4.67 6.80 -1.56
C PRO A 537 -3.52 5.85 -1.20
N ALA A 538 -2.55 5.68 -2.10
CA ALA A 538 -1.38 4.84 -1.83
C ALA A 538 -0.47 5.46 -0.77
N ILE A 539 -0.24 6.78 -0.83
CA ILE A 539 0.53 7.53 0.16
C ILE A 539 -0.10 7.43 1.54
N LEU A 540 -1.43 7.63 1.62
CA LEU A 540 -2.21 7.53 2.85
C LEU A 540 -2.12 6.13 3.49
N LYS A 541 -2.05 5.08 2.67
CA LYS A 541 -1.87 3.68 3.14
C LYS A 541 -0.41 3.28 3.36
N SER A 542 0.56 4.16 3.14
CA SER A 542 1.98 3.87 3.33
C SER A 542 2.48 4.37 4.67
N ARG A 543 3.41 3.64 5.32
CA ARG A 543 4.08 4.15 6.53
C ARG A 543 5.10 5.23 6.21
N LYS A 544 5.76 5.13 5.06
CA LYS A 544 6.77 6.07 4.59
C LYS A 544 6.41 6.55 3.19
N ALA A 545 6.52 7.85 2.94
CA ALA A 545 6.45 8.42 1.61
C ALA A 545 7.80 9.06 1.28
N MET A 546 8.56 8.41 0.39
CA MET A 546 9.88 8.85 -0.04
C MET A 546 9.75 9.56 -1.38
N LEU A 547 9.54 10.88 -1.32
CA LEU A 547 9.24 11.73 -2.48
C LEU A 547 10.40 12.67 -2.83
N ARG A 548 11.61 12.37 -2.35
CA ARG A 548 12.80 13.17 -2.63
C ARG A 548 13.08 13.25 -4.13
N PHE A 549 13.50 14.42 -4.63
CA PHE A 549 13.80 14.64 -6.06
C PHE A 549 12.62 14.29 -6.99
N SER A 550 11.38 14.56 -6.58
CA SER A 550 10.16 14.19 -7.33
C SER A 550 9.53 15.32 -8.14
N ASN A 551 10.25 16.44 -8.32
CA ASN A 551 9.78 17.61 -9.07
C ASN A 551 8.41 18.10 -8.57
N LEU A 552 8.21 18.07 -7.25
CA LEU A 552 7.01 18.53 -6.59
C LEU A 552 7.10 20.02 -6.27
N THR A 553 5.97 20.71 -6.27
CA THR A 553 5.86 22.11 -5.83
C THR A 553 4.81 22.28 -4.74
N ASP A 554 4.63 23.51 -4.25
CA ASP A 554 3.60 23.84 -3.26
C ASP A 554 2.17 23.40 -3.64
N LYS A 555 1.92 23.10 -4.92
CA LYS A 555 0.62 22.61 -5.41
C LYS A 555 0.17 21.32 -4.74
N CYS A 556 1.09 20.43 -4.38
CA CYS A 556 0.74 19.18 -3.71
C CYS A 556 0.52 19.32 -2.19
N CYS A 557 1.01 20.39 -1.57
CA CYS A 557 1.02 20.56 -0.12
C CYS A 557 -0.37 20.55 0.54
N PRO A 558 -1.42 21.18 -0.02
CA PRO A 558 -2.77 21.06 0.54
C PRO A 558 -3.27 19.62 0.59
N ALA A 559 -3.05 18.85 -0.48
CA ALA A 559 -3.48 17.46 -0.53
C ALA A 559 -2.68 16.56 0.42
N LEU A 560 -1.36 16.81 0.57
CA LEU A 560 -0.54 16.15 1.57
C LEU A 560 -0.95 16.52 3.00
N ALA A 561 -1.34 17.78 3.23
CA ALA A 561 -1.86 18.22 4.52
C ALA A 561 -3.14 17.43 4.90
N ASP A 562 -4.06 17.20 3.96
CA ASP A 562 -5.23 16.35 4.20
C ASP A 562 -4.86 14.89 4.49
N VAL A 563 -3.86 14.36 3.79
CA VAL A 563 -3.32 13.02 4.10
C VAL A 563 -2.78 12.97 5.52
N LEU A 564 -2.24 14.07 6.06
CA LEU A 564 -1.79 14.14 7.45
C LEU A 564 -2.97 14.31 8.43
N SER A 565 -4.01 15.07 8.06
CA SER A 565 -5.17 15.36 8.91
C SER A 565 -6.20 14.23 9.04
N THR A 566 -6.17 13.22 8.17
CA THR A 566 -7.18 12.16 8.19
C THR A 566 -6.82 11.00 9.13
N ARG A 567 -7.80 10.49 9.88
CA ARG A 567 -7.68 9.32 10.76
C ARG A 567 -7.27 8.05 10.02
N GLU A 568 -7.59 7.98 8.73
CA GLU A 568 -7.26 6.84 7.86
C GLU A 568 -5.77 6.77 7.49
N SER A 569 -4.99 7.80 7.82
CA SER A 569 -3.58 7.88 7.45
C SER A 569 -2.67 6.98 8.28
N TYR A 570 -1.85 6.22 7.57
CA TYR A 570 -0.80 5.37 8.11
C TYR A 570 0.59 6.01 8.04
N LEU A 571 0.69 7.21 7.48
CA LEU A 571 1.96 7.89 7.27
C LEU A 571 2.65 8.22 8.60
N ARG A 572 3.93 7.87 8.69
CA ARG A 572 4.83 8.14 9.84
C ARG A 572 6.08 8.88 9.41
N GLU A 573 6.51 8.71 8.17
CA GLU A 573 7.68 9.39 7.61
C GLU A 573 7.29 10.01 6.26
N LEU A 574 7.56 11.31 6.12
CA LEU A 574 7.35 12.06 4.87
C LEU A 574 8.67 12.72 4.50
N ASP A 575 9.24 12.29 3.38
CA ASP A 575 10.45 12.86 2.81
C ASP A 575 10.11 13.60 1.52
N LEU A 576 10.20 14.92 1.58
CA LEU A 576 9.95 15.85 0.47
C LEU A 576 11.24 16.55 0.03
N GLY A 577 12.43 16.09 0.43
CA GLY A 577 13.67 16.79 0.17
C GLY A 577 13.94 17.02 -1.33
N TYR A 578 14.64 18.10 -1.65
CA TYR A 578 15.10 18.45 -2.99
C TYR A 578 13.93 18.53 -3.99
N ASN A 579 12.81 19.07 -3.51
CA ASN A 579 11.67 19.51 -4.30
C ASN A 579 11.51 21.02 -4.16
N ASN A 580 10.67 21.64 -5.00
CA ASN A 580 10.41 23.07 -4.94
C ASN A 580 9.28 23.40 -3.95
N ILE A 581 9.42 22.92 -2.71
CA ILE A 581 8.50 23.23 -1.61
C ILE A 581 8.99 24.49 -0.90
N THR A 582 8.24 25.59 -1.01
CA THR A 582 8.60 26.89 -0.44
C THR A 582 7.93 27.12 0.92
N ASP A 583 8.10 28.31 1.48
CA ASP A 583 7.41 28.72 2.72
C ASP A 583 5.88 28.58 2.64
N ASP A 584 5.29 28.82 1.46
CA ASP A 584 3.84 28.70 1.25
C ASP A 584 3.40 27.22 1.31
N GLY A 585 4.16 26.31 0.70
CA GLY A 585 3.90 24.87 0.81
C GLY A 585 4.04 24.36 2.25
N VAL A 586 5.06 24.81 2.99
CA VAL A 586 5.22 24.48 4.41
C VAL A 586 4.06 25.01 5.24
N ARG A 587 3.57 26.24 4.98
CA ARG A 587 2.40 26.79 5.65
C ARG A 587 1.18 25.89 5.51
N GLU A 588 0.95 25.34 4.32
CA GLU A 588 -0.15 24.41 4.07
C GLU A 588 0.06 23.07 4.78
N LEU A 589 1.27 22.47 4.70
CA LEU A 589 1.59 21.22 5.39
C LEU A 589 1.39 21.32 6.91
N VAL A 590 1.73 22.47 7.51
CA VAL A 590 1.56 22.72 8.95
C VAL A 590 0.11 22.61 9.40
N LYS A 591 -0.87 22.95 8.55
CA LYS A 591 -2.29 22.73 8.86
C LYS A 591 -2.57 21.24 9.12
N GLY A 592 -1.94 20.37 8.34
CA GLY A 592 -2.02 18.92 8.50
C GLY A 592 -1.22 18.38 9.69
N LEU A 593 -0.03 18.94 9.95
CA LEU A 593 0.81 18.54 11.09
C LEU A 593 0.18 18.86 12.45
N ASN A 594 -0.61 19.93 12.50
CA ASN A 594 -1.26 20.41 13.72
C ASN A 594 -2.61 19.72 14.00
N ASP A 595 -3.09 18.88 13.09
CA ASP A 595 -4.32 18.11 13.29
C ASP A 595 -4.13 17.00 14.35
N GLN A 596 -5.14 16.79 15.19
CA GLN A 596 -5.10 15.78 16.26
C GLN A 596 -4.94 14.34 15.72
N ASN A 597 -5.43 14.09 14.52
CA ASN A 597 -5.34 12.81 13.86
C ASN A 597 -3.97 12.58 13.23
N CYS A 598 -3.14 13.62 13.08
CA CYS A 598 -1.81 13.49 12.51
C CYS A 598 -0.97 12.50 13.31
N ARG A 599 -0.27 11.62 12.59
CA ARG A 599 0.55 10.55 13.15
C ARG A 599 2.00 10.60 12.67
N LEU A 600 2.37 11.66 11.95
CA LEU A 600 3.70 11.83 11.39
C LEU A 600 4.74 11.95 12.52
N LYS A 601 5.85 11.22 12.37
CA LYS A 601 6.98 11.23 13.29
C LYS A 601 8.22 11.85 12.66
N ILE A 602 8.38 11.73 11.36
CA ILE A 602 9.55 12.20 10.63
C ILE A 602 9.10 13.08 9.47
N LEU A 603 9.59 14.31 9.46
CA LEU A 603 9.43 15.24 8.34
C LEU A 603 10.81 15.65 7.82
N ARG A 604 11.03 15.45 6.53
CA ARG A 604 12.27 15.81 5.85
C ARG A 604 11.98 16.76 4.70
N LEU A 605 12.64 17.92 4.71
CA LEU A 605 12.48 19.02 3.75
C LEU A 605 13.86 19.52 3.30
N GLN A 606 14.86 18.65 3.19
CA GLN A 606 16.23 19.08 2.88
C GLN A 606 16.32 19.70 1.48
N GLY A 607 17.11 20.75 1.28
CA GLY A 607 17.33 21.33 -0.05
C GLY A 607 16.04 21.78 -0.76
N CYS A 608 15.05 22.23 0.01
CA CYS A 608 13.81 22.81 -0.49
C CYS A 608 13.93 24.35 -0.53
N GLY A 609 12.83 25.05 -0.83
CA GLY A 609 12.77 26.52 -0.81
C GLY A 609 12.40 27.10 0.57
N VAL A 610 12.83 26.46 1.66
CA VAL A 610 12.43 26.79 3.03
C VAL A 610 13.30 27.92 3.60
N THR A 611 12.68 28.97 4.14
CA THR A 611 13.37 30.12 4.74
C THR A 611 12.95 30.33 6.21
N SER A 612 13.36 31.45 6.81
CA SER A 612 12.95 31.82 8.17
C SER A 612 11.42 31.89 8.35
N LYS A 613 10.66 32.21 7.30
CA LYS A 613 9.19 32.27 7.36
C LYS A 613 8.57 30.89 7.58
N ALA A 614 9.01 29.85 6.86
CA ALA A 614 8.58 28.48 7.11
C ALA A 614 8.87 28.01 8.54
N CYS A 615 10.04 28.37 9.08
CA CYS A 615 10.41 28.05 10.45
C CYS A 615 9.42 28.62 11.49
N LYS A 616 8.80 29.77 11.21
CA LYS A 616 7.73 30.32 12.06
C LYS A 616 6.50 29.41 12.08
N TYR A 617 6.10 28.84 10.94
CA TYR A 617 4.99 27.90 10.87
C TYR A 617 5.35 26.57 11.54
N LEU A 618 6.53 26.01 11.25
CA LEU A 618 7.01 24.77 11.87
C LEU A 618 7.13 24.88 13.39
N ALA A 619 7.51 26.04 13.92
CA ALA A 619 7.55 26.28 15.36
C ALA A 619 6.18 26.05 16.02
N THR A 620 5.08 26.40 15.34
CA THR A 620 3.72 26.10 15.85
C THR A 620 3.48 24.59 15.90
N SER A 621 3.91 23.84 14.89
CA SER A 621 3.82 22.37 14.90
C SER A 621 4.65 21.73 15.99
N LEU A 622 5.82 22.27 16.33
CA LEU A 622 6.61 21.76 17.46
C LEU A 622 5.91 21.94 18.81
N THR A 623 5.03 22.93 18.93
CA THR A 623 4.21 23.13 20.13
C THR A 623 2.93 22.30 20.15
N GLN A 624 2.30 22.05 19.00
CA GLN A 624 0.99 21.40 18.92
C GLN A 624 1.06 19.90 18.57
N SER A 625 2.12 19.47 17.87
CA SER A 625 2.29 18.09 17.44
C SER A 625 3.05 17.28 18.48
N LEU A 626 2.32 16.52 19.28
CA LEU A 626 2.89 15.65 20.32
C LEU A 626 3.68 14.44 19.75
N LYS A 627 3.67 14.22 18.43
CA LYS A 627 4.18 12.99 17.79
C LYS A 627 5.42 13.20 16.91
N LEU A 628 5.72 14.42 16.46
CA LEU A 628 6.89 14.67 15.63
C LEU A 628 8.18 14.41 16.43
N ARG A 629 9.09 13.60 15.88
CA ARG A 629 10.35 13.15 16.51
C ARG A 629 11.58 13.55 15.72
N GLU A 630 11.51 13.63 14.40
CA GLU A 630 12.63 14.03 13.56
C GLU A 630 12.19 15.14 12.60
N LEU A 631 12.95 16.24 12.61
CA LEU A 631 12.82 17.34 11.67
C LEU A 631 14.16 17.55 10.99
N ASP A 632 14.17 17.44 9.67
CA ASP A 632 15.36 17.58 8.84
C ASP A 632 15.16 18.72 7.83
N LEU A 633 15.92 19.79 8.02
CA LEU A 633 15.89 20.99 7.18
C LEU A 633 17.25 21.25 6.51
N CYS A 634 18.13 20.25 6.40
CA CYS A 634 19.47 20.48 5.87
C CYS A 634 19.46 21.12 4.46
N GLY A 635 20.41 22.00 4.17
CA GLY A 635 20.56 22.63 2.85
C GLY A 635 19.48 23.67 2.51
N ASN A 636 18.83 24.27 3.51
CA ASN A 636 17.85 25.36 3.34
C ASN A 636 18.37 26.67 3.94
N GLU A 637 18.01 27.82 3.38
CA GLU A 637 18.52 29.12 3.83
C GLU A 637 17.70 29.72 5.00
N ILE A 638 17.58 28.98 6.11
CA ILE A 638 16.76 29.43 7.25
C ILE A 638 17.43 30.53 8.10
N GLY A 639 18.77 30.53 8.17
CA GLY A 639 19.56 31.51 8.91
C GLY A 639 19.31 31.59 10.42
N ASN A 640 19.89 32.61 11.05
CA ASN A 640 19.72 32.90 12.48
C ASN A 640 18.26 33.17 12.87
N GLU A 641 17.51 33.87 12.01
CA GLU A 641 16.09 34.19 12.24
C GLU A 641 15.21 32.94 12.19
N GLY A 642 15.43 32.05 11.23
CA GLY A 642 14.71 30.78 11.16
C GLY A 642 14.99 29.91 12.38
N LEU A 643 16.25 29.83 12.82
CA LEU A 643 16.60 29.11 14.05
C LEU A 643 16.00 29.77 15.30
N GLN A 644 15.88 31.11 15.34
CA GLN A 644 15.16 31.82 16.41
C GLN A 644 13.69 31.38 16.48
N HIS A 645 13.02 31.29 15.33
CA HIS A 645 11.64 30.81 15.26
C HIS A 645 11.51 29.36 15.72
N LEU A 646 12.32 28.42 15.20
CA LEU A 646 12.30 27.03 15.64
C LEU A 646 12.56 26.90 17.14
N SER A 647 13.52 27.67 17.66
CA SER A 647 13.85 27.72 19.09
C SER A 647 12.66 28.12 19.96
N SER A 648 11.76 28.98 19.46
CA SER A 648 10.54 29.33 20.19
C SER A 648 9.60 28.12 20.38
N GLY A 649 9.54 27.22 19.39
CA GLY A 649 8.77 25.97 19.48
C GLY A 649 9.47 24.91 20.32
N LEU A 650 10.78 24.72 20.14
CA LEU A 650 11.59 23.76 20.92
C LEU A 650 11.56 24.06 22.42
N ARG A 651 11.40 25.33 22.80
CA ARG A 651 11.30 25.77 24.20
C ARG A 651 10.06 25.21 24.93
N SER A 652 9.00 24.83 24.21
CA SER A 652 7.77 24.29 24.81
C SER A 652 8.04 22.93 25.46
N CYS A 653 7.50 22.69 26.66
CA CYS A 653 7.59 21.38 27.33
C CYS A 653 6.81 20.27 26.60
N GLU A 654 5.88 20.63 25.73
CA GLU A 654 5.12 19.70 24.89
C GLU A 654 5.92 19.21 23.68
N CYS A 655 7.04 19.88 23.36
CA CYS A 655 7.88 19.47 22.23
C CYS A 655 8.59 18.15 22.53
N GLN A 656 8.36 17.16 21.67
CA GLN A 656 8.90 15.80 21.80
C GLN A 656 9.98 15.49 20.74
N LEU A 657 10.60 16.52 20.16
CA LEU A 657 11.56 16.34 19.08
C LEU A 657 12.84 15.65 19.60
N GLU A 658 13.19 14.52 18.97
CA GLU A 658 14.34 13.69 19.32
C GLU A 658 15.55 13.98 18.43
N LYS A 659 15.32 14.43 17.19
CA LYS A 659 16.37 14.67 16.20
C LYS A 659 16.12 15.96 15.44
N LEU A 660 17.10 16.85 15.48
CA LEU A 660 17.09 18.11 14.75
C LEU A 660 18.31 18.17 13.84
N LYS A 661 18.08 18.28 12.53
CA LYS A 661 19.14 18.38 11.53
C LYS A 661 19.02 19.68 10.75
N LEU A 662 20.08 20.47 10.84
CA LEU A 662 20.17 21.82 10.31
C LEU A 662 21.52 22.05 9.61
N SER A 663 22.07 21.01 8.97
CA SER A 663 23.33 21.15 8.25
C SER A 663 23.17 22.06 7.04
N GLN A 664 24.15 22.92 6.76
CA GLN A 664 24.13 23.84 5.62
C GLN A 664 22.87 24.73 5.62
N CYS A 665 22.63 25.39 6.75
CA CYS A 665 21.43 26.20 6.98
C CYS A 665 21.70 27.72 7.10
N ASN A 666 22.93 28.13 6.81
CA ASN A 666 23.42 29.50 7.00
C ASN A 666 23.25 30.02 8.44
N ILE A 667 23.38 29.12 9.42
CA ILE A 667 23.30 29.46 10.85
C ILE A 667 24.64 30.02 11.29
N GLU A 668 24.62 31.10 12.07
CA GLU A 668 25.80 31.69 12.70
C GLU A 668 25.70 31.60 14.23
N GLN A 669 26.70 32.14 14.92
CA GLN A 669 26.78 32.26 16.38
C GLN A 669 25.44 32.70 17.00
N LYS A 670 24.82 33.78 16.49
CA LYS A 670 23.56 34.34 17.01
C LYS A 670 22.42 33.32 17.05
N GLY A 671 22.32 32.46 16.04
CA GLY A 671 21.34 31.36 16.01
C GLY A 671 21.54 30.37 17.16
N CYS A 672 22.80 30.06 17.49
CA CYS A 672 23.14 29.15 18.60
C CYS A 672 22.71 29.72 19.96
N TYR A 673 22.77 31.04 20.19
CA TYR A 673 22.24 31.65 21.43
C TYR A 673 20.74 31.36 21.62
N TYR A 674 19.96 31.43 20.54
CA TYR A 674 18.52 31.13 20.60
C TYR A 674 18.27 29.66 20.89
N LEU A 675 19.00 28.76 20.22
CA LEU A 675 18.88 27.33 20.41
C LEU A 675 19.30 26.93 21.84
N ALA A 676 20.42 27.44 22.32
CA ALA A 676 20.93 27.24 23.67
C ALA A 676 19.88 27.65 24.73
N SER A 677 19.27 28.82 24.56
CA SER A 677 18.21 29.30 25.46
C SER A 677 16.94 28.43 25.43
N ALA A 678 16.59 27.84 24.28
CA ALA A 678 15.45 26.95 24.17
C ALA A 678 15.72 25.60 24.85
N LEU A 679 16.87 25.00 24.55
CA LEU A 679 17.27 23.70 25.09
C LEU A 679 17.54 23.74 26.59
N GLN A 680 17.97 24.87 27.13
CA GLN A 680 18.05 25.07 28.58
C GLN A 680 16.71 24.85 29.29
N LYS A 681 15.59 25.22 28.63
CA LYS A 681 14.24 25.05 29.18
C LYS A 681 13.65 23.67 28.87
N ASN A 682 13.92 23.12 27.68
CA ASN A 682 13.48 21.79 27.29
C ASN A 682 14.63 21.01 26.64
N SER A 683 15.28 20.15 27.43
CA SER A 683 16.43 19.33 27.02
C SER A 683 16.16 17.82 27.05
N SER A 684 14.94 17.38 27.38
CA SER A 684 14.70 15.99 27.79
C SER A 684 14.64 14.99 26.63
N HIS A 685 14.32 15.43 25.42
CA HIS A 685 14.02 14.53 24.30
C HIS A 685 15.08 14.53 23.20
N LEU A 686 15.83 15.62 23.03
CA LEU A 686 16.79 15.75 21.93
C LEU A 686 17.97 14.80 22.16
N THR A 687 18.17 13.88 21.22
CA THR A 687 19.25 12.88 21.23
C THR A 687 20.19 13.03 20.04
N LEU A 688 19.78 13.73 18.98
CA LEU A 688 20.62 14.03 17.83
C LEU A 688 20.52 15.50 17.46
N LEU A 689 21.67 16.16 17.39
CA LEU A 689 21.79 17.51 16.86
C LEU A 689 22.85 17.55 15.76
N ASP A 690 22.45 18.04 14.59
CA ASP A 690 23.34 18.30 13.46
C ASP A 690 23.31 19.77 13.06
N LEU A 691 24.44 20.44 13.25
CA LEU A 691 24.69 21.83 12.88
C LEU A 691 25.83 21.95 11.87
N SER A 692 26.20 20.85 11.20
CA SER A 692 27.36 20.80 10.30
C SER A 692 27.27 21.81 9.14
N ILE A 693 28.40 22.29 8.62
CA ILE A 693 28.45 23.23 7.48
C ILE A 693 27.66 24.52 7.81
N ASN A 694 27.91 25.08 8.98
CA ASN A 694 27.37 26.37 9.42
C ASN A 694 28.49 27.22 10.03
N MET A 695 28.21 28.50 10.28
CA MET A 695 29.17 29.45 10.86
C MET A 695 28.99 29.54 12.38
N VAL A 696 28.90 28.39 13.06
CA VAL A 696 28.66 28.32 14.51
C VAL A 696 29.75 29.03 15.29
N GLY A 697 31.03 28.77 14.96
CA GLY A 697 32.19 29.32 15.65
C GLY A 697 32.30 28.92 17.13
N ASP A 698 33.42 29.27 17.76
CA ASP A 698 33.65 28.91 19.17
C ASP A 698 32.64 29.56 20.12
N GLU A 699 32.28 30.83 19.90
CA GLU A 699 31.32 31.54 20.75
C GLU A 699 29.93 30.90 20.74
N GLY A 700 29.42 30.56 19.54
CA GLY A 700 28.13 29.89 19.40
C GLY A 700 28.12 28.48 19.98
N ALA A 701 29.21 27.73 19.79
CA ALA A 701 29.37 26.40 20.36
C ALA A 701 29.44 26.45 21.90
N ASN A 702 30.26 27.33 22.46
CA ASN A 702 30.42 27.48 23.91
C ASN A 702 29.12 27.92 24.58
N GLU A 703 28.37 28.85 23.98
CA GLU A 703 27.05 29.23 24.48
C GLU A 703 26.07 28.03 24.51
N LEU A 704 26.06 27.23 23.45
CA LEU A 704 25.24 26.03 23.37
C LEU A 704 25.61 25.03 24.47
N PHE A 705 26.91 24.75 24.64
CA PHE A 705 27.40 23.77 25.61
C PHE A 705 27.26 24.24 27.06
N ALA A 706 27.30 25.54 27.32
CA ALA A 706 27.08 26.11 28.65
C ALA A 706 25.63 25.99 29.11
N LYS A 707 24.67 26.05 28.18
CA LYS A 707 23.22 26.09 28.49
C LYS A 707 22.48 24.79 28.21
N PHE A 708 23.03 23.93 27.36
CA PHE A 708 22.49 22.62 27.03
C PHE A 708 23.51 21.54 27.36
N ASP A 709 23.07 20.57 28.15
CA ASP A 709 23.86 19.40 28.50
C ASP A 709 23.99 18.45 27.31
N ILE A 710 25.02 18.66 26.49
CA ILE A 710 25.32 17.84 25.31
C ILE A 710 25.65 16.39 25.67
N SER A 711 25.92 16.08 26.94
CA SER A 711 26.12 14.69 27.38
C SER A 711 24.83 13.85 27.24
N LYS A 712 23.66 14.49 27.15
CA LYS A 712 22.37 13.81 26.89
C LYS A 712 22.13 13.46 25.43
N LEU A 713 22.94 14.01 24.51
CA LEU A 713 22.88 13.62 23.10
C LEU A 713 23.47 12.22 22.96
N ARG A 714 22.90 11.43 22.05
CA ARG A 714 23.54 10.23 21.50
C ARG A 714 24.47 10.55 20.35
N LYS A 715 24.15 11.60 19.58
CA LYS A 715 24.89 11.97 18.38
C LYS A 715 24.99 13.49 18.22
N LEU A 716 26.21 13.99 18.04
CA LEU A 716 26.50 15.40 17.79
C LEU A 716 27.35 15.54 16.53
N GLU A 717 26.81 16.29 15.55
CA GLU A 717 27.45 16.56 14.27
C GLU A 717 27.76 18.06 14.16
N LEU A 718 29.05 18.39 14.15
CA LEU A 718 29.60 19.74 14.02
C LEU A 718 30.71 19.76 12.96
N TYR A 719 30.53 19.00 11.88
CA TYR A 719 31.46 19.00 10.76
C TYR A 719 31.53 20.39 10.14
N HIS A 720 32.73 20.92 9.93
CA HIS A 720 32.95 22.20 9.26
C HIS A 720 32.12 23.36 9.86
N CYS A 721 32.31 23.63 11.15
CA CYS A 721 31.58 24.63 11.93
C CYS A 721 32.43 25.84 12.36
N ASN A 722 33.64 25.98 11.80
CA ASN A 722 34.66 26.96 12.21
C ASN A 722 35.05 26.88 13.70
N LEU A 723 35.10 25.67 14.26
CA LEU A 723 35.54 25.44 15.64
C LEU A 723 37.06 25.45 15.74
N THR A 724 37.58 25.93 16.87
CA THR A 724 38.99 25.88 17.23
C THR A 724 39.19 25.22 18.60
N ALA A 725 40.40 25.26 19.14
CA ALA A 725 40.69 24.74 20.49
C ALA A 725 39.83 25.38 21.59
N LEU A 726 39.30 26.59 21.37
CA LEU A 726 38.53 27.34 22.38
C LEU A 726 37.17 26.72 22.71
N SER A 727 36.62 25.87 21.86
CA SER A 727 35.36 25.17 22.11
C SER A 727 35.52 23.72 22.58
N CYS A 728 36.75 23.20 22.58
CA CYS A 728 37.03 21.82 22.96
C CYS A 728 36.96 21.57 24.47
N GLU A 729 37.06 22.60 25.31
CA GLU A 729 36.98 22.45 26.77
C GLU A 729 35.61 21.89 27.18
N SER A 730 34.52 22.53 26.77
CA SER A 730 33.16 22.07 27.09
C SER A 730 32.83 20.71 26.46
N ILE A 731 33.35 20.41 25.26
CA ILE A 731 33.23 19.07 24.66
C ILE A 731 33.95 18.03 25.52
N GLY A 732 35.16 18.33 25.98
CA GLY A 732 35.93 17.49 26.88
C GLY A 732 35.21 17.25 28.21
N GLU A 733 34.63 18.29 28.82
CA GLU A 733 33.83 18.18 30.04
C GLU A 733 32.59 17.29 29.85
N ALA A 734 31.89 17.42 28.73
CA ALA A 734 30.73 16.58 28.44
C ALA A 734 31.08 15.11 28.23
N LEU A 735 32.24 14.82 27.63
CA LEU A 735 32.76 13.45 27.48
C LEU A 735 33.24 12.85 28.81
N LYS A 736 33.66 13.71 29.75
CA LYS A 736 34.13 13.33 31.08
C LYS A 736 32.99 12.90 32.02
N SER A 737 31.77 13.40 31.78
CA SER A 737 30.60 13.15 32.64
C SER A 737 30.21 11.66 32.70
N GLU A 738 29.99 11.13 33.91
CA GLU A 738 29.56 9.74 34.15
C GLU A 738 28.18 9.43 33.56
N THR A 739 27.34 10.47 33.39
CA THR A 739 25.99 10.33 32.83
C THR A 739 25.96 10.54 31.32
N SER A 740 27.12 10.66 30.66
CA SER A 740 27.19 10.93 29.24
C SER A 740 26.67 9.77 28.41
N THR A 741 25.71 10.06 27.54
CA THR A 741 25.08 9.15 26.58
C THR A 741 25.61 9.34 25.15
N LEU A 742 26.63 10.19 24.96
CA LEU A 742 27.19 10.55 23.66
C LEU A 742 27.96 9.38 23.04
N VAL A 743 27.38 8.80 22.00
CA VAL A 743 27.91 7.63 21.29
C VAL A 743 28.69 8.04 20.05
N GLU A 744 28.24 9.07 19.33
CA GLU A 744 28.83 9.53 18.08
C GLU A 744 29.14 11.03 18.12
N LEU A 745 30.39 11.39 17.86
CA LEU A 745 30.86 12.76 17.79
C LEU A 745 31.65 13.00 16.50
N ASN A 746 31.17 13.94 15.69
CA ASN A 746 31.86 14.37 14.49
C ASN A 746 32.24 15.85 14.57
N LEU A 747 33.55 16.09 14.57
CA LEU A 747 34.17 17.42 14.58
C LEU A 747 35.05 17.65 13.36
N SER A 748 34.92 16.83 12.32
CA SER A 748 35.81 16.88 11.17
C SER A 748 35.80 18.24 10.45
N SER A 749 36.91 18.54 9.77
CA SER A 749 37.11 19.80 9.04
C SER A 749 36.92 21.07 9.87
N ASN A 750 37.27 21.02 11.16
CA ASN A 750 37.44 22.18 12.04
C ASN A 750 38.94 22.45 12.28
N ASN A 751 39.31 23.52 12.98
CA ASN A 751 40.71 23.88 13.23
C ASN A 751 41.08 23.69 14.71
N LEU A 752 40.82 22.50 15.24
CA LEU A 752 40.99 22.19 16.67
C LEU A 752 42.46 22.20 17.10
N LYS A 753 43.35 21.77 16.19
CA LYS A 753 44.79 21.56 16.43
C LYS A 753 45.05 20.59 17.60
N ASP A 754 46.32 20.37 17.90
CA ASP A 754 46.72 19.49 19.01
C ASP A 754 46.18 19.94 20.38
N ALA A 755 46.07 21.26 20.61
CA ALA A 755 45.59 21.80 21.88
C ALA A 755 44.11 21.48 22.13
N GLY A 756 43.24 21.65 21.12
CA GLY A 756 41.83 21.29 21.25
C GLY A 756 41.63 19.77 21.34
N PHE A 757 42.35 19.02 20.50
CA PHE A 757 42.28 17.56 20.55
C PHE A 757 42.77 16.99 21.90
N ALA A 758 43.77 17.61 22.53
CA ALA A 758 44.21 17.23 23.87
C ALA A 758 43.10 17.34 24.93
N LEU A 759 42.24 18.37 24.86
CA LEU A 759 41.10 18.54 25.77
C LEU A 759 40.03 17.45 25.55
N ILE A 760 39.76 17.10 24.28
CA ILE A 760 38.86 16.00 23.93
C ILE A 760 39.41 14.67 24.49
N CYS A 761 40.70 14.38 24.26
CA CYS A 761 41.35 13.19 24.81
C CYS A 761 41.33 13.14 26.34
N GLN A 762 41.48 14.29 27.03
CA GLN A 762 41.35 14.35 28.49
C GLN A 762 39.93 14.00 28.95
N GLY A 763 38.90 14.43 28.23
CA GLY A 763 37.51 14.04 28.51
C GLY A 763 37.27 12.55 28.33
N MET A 764 37.86 11.96 27.28
CA MET A 764 37.74 10.52 26.99
C MET A 764 38.44 9.61 28.01
N TYR A 765 39.39 10.14 28.80
CA TYR A 765 40.17 9.38 29.78
C TYR A 765 39.32 8.86 30.96
N ALA A 766 38.14 9.44 31.22
CA ALA A 766 37.37 9.18 32.44
C ALA A 766 36.22 8.16 32.24
N TRP A 767 35.09 8.59 31.67
CA TRP A 767 33.80 7.85 31.65
C TRP A 767 33.10 7.91 30.29
N SER A 768 33.87 7.87 29.20
CA SER A 768 33.29 8.11 27.88
C SER A 768 32.60 6.85 27.32
N SER A 769 31.29 6.98 27.05
CA SER A 769 30.48 6.02 26.27
C SER A 769 30.64 6.19 24.75
N LEU A 770 31.59 7.03 24.32
CA LEU A 770 31.82 7.39 22.93
C LEU A 770 32.37 6.19 22.14
N LYS A 771 31.65 5.81 21.09
CA LYS A 771 32.00 4.70 20.20
C LYS A 771 32.57 5.16 18.88
N LYS A 772 32.16 6.33 18.41
CA LYS A 772 32.61 6.88 17.13
C LYS A 772 33.11 8.30 17.31
N LEU A 773 34.36 8.52 16.93
CA LEU A 773 34.98 9.83 16.90
C LEU A 773 35.51 10.11 15.49
N ASN A 774 35.01 11.19 14.88
CA ASN A 774 35.57 11.71 13.64
C ASN A 774 36.20 13.08 13.88
N VAL A 775 37.52 13.14 13.76
CA VAL A 775 38.34 14.35 13.86
C VAL A 775 39.23 14.49 12.62
N SER A 776 38.75 14.01 11.47
CA SER A 776 39.45 14.15 10.21
C SER A 776 39.62 15.62 9.83
N ARG A 777 40.76 15.97 9.24
CA ARG A 777 41.08 17.34 8.82
C ARG A 777 40.93 18.37 9.96
N CYS A 778 41.37 18.04 11.17
CA CYS A 778 41.29 18.91 12.35
C CYS A 778 42.58 19.68 12.69
N GLY A 779 43.64 19.51 11.88
CA GLY A 779 44.96 20.08 12.14
C GLY A 779 45.72 19.35 13.25
N ILE A 780 45.40 18.08 13.46
CA ILE A 780 46.07 17.20 14.44
C ILE A 780 47.43 16.78 13.88
N THR A 781 48.45 16.76 14.73
CA THR A 781 49.81 16.32 14.41
C THR A 781 50.23 15.17 15.33
N ARG A 782 51.49 14.74 15.25
CA ARG A 782 52.07 13.78 16.20
C ARG A 782 51.85 14.13 17.67
N ARG A 783 51.79 15.42 18.02
CA ARG A 783 51.50 15.84 19.41
C ARG A 783 50.10 15.47 19.85
N GLY A 784 49.11 15.55 18.96
CA GLY A 784 47.77 15.04 19.22
C GLY A 784 47.74 13.53 19.36
N CYS A 785 48.49 12.80 18.53
CA CYS A 785 48.67 11.35 18.65
C CYS A 785 49.19 10.93 20.02
N PHE A 786 50.10 11.68 20.62
CA PHE A 786 50.59 11.42 21.98
C PHE A 786 49.46 11.40 23.02
N TYR A 787 48.50 12.33 22.93
CA TYR A 787 47.35 12.36 23.84
C TYR A 787 46.37 11.21 23.56
N LEU A 788 46.13 10.91 22.30
CA LEU A 788 45.28 9.79 21.90
C LEU A 788 45.87 8.44 22.29
N ALA A 789 47.17 8.25 22.15
CA ALA A 789 47.85 7.02 22.55
C ALA A 789 47.62 6.74 24.04
N LYS A 790 47.64 7.77 24.89
CA LYS A 790 47.25 7.64 26.30
C LYS A 790 45.82 7.13 26.45
N VAL A 791 44.86 7.69 25.72
CA VAL A 791 43.46 7.24 25.76
C VAL A 791 43.33 5.77 25.33
N LEU A 792 43.99 5.37 24.23
CA LEU A 792 43.93 4.01 23.71
C LEU A 792 44.65 2.98 24.59
N CYS A 793 45.72 3.40 25.30
CA CYS A 793 46.44 2.55 26.25
C CYS A 793 45.82 2.54 27.66
N SER A 794 44.94 3.51 27.96
CA SER A 794 44.32 3.61 29.28
C SER A 794 43.33 2.48 29.54
N VAL A 795 43.35 2.03 30.79
CA VAL A 795 42.38 1.13 31.42
C VAL A 795 42.00 1.84 32.71
N SER A 796 40.75 2.33 32.83
CA SER A 796 40.40 3.10 34.03
C SER A 796 40.35 2.15 35.25
N GLN A 797 41.25 2.34 36.22
CA GLN A 797 41.20 1.70 37.53
C GLN A 797 40.50 2.64 38.49
N LEU A 798 39.35 2.24 39.03
CA LEU A 798 38.68 2.95 40.11
C LEU A 798 39.52 2.86 41.39
N TYR A 799 40.09 3.98 41.83
CA TYR A 799 40.74 4.10 43.13
C TYR A 799 39.69 4.52 44.18
N ASN A 800 38.87 3.58 44.64
CA ASN A 800 38.03 3.80 45.82
C ASN A 800 38.78 3.32 47.06
N GLY A 801 39.18 4.28 47.89
CA GLY A 801 39.56 4.00 49.27
C GLY A 801 38.41 3.29 49.99
N PHE A 802 38.66 2.04 50.36
CA PHE A 802 37.81 1.10 51.12
C PHE A 802 36.67 0.37 50.36
N THR A 803 36.95 -0.92 50.11
CA THR A 803 36.10 -2.08 49.75
C THR A 803 35.92 -2.47 48.26
N PRO A 804 35.85 -3.79 47.95
CA PRO A 804 36.28 -4.34 46.67
C PRO A 804 35.11 -4.65 45.73
N LYS A 805 34.85 -3.73 44.80
CA LYS A 805 34.33 -4.07 43.47
C LYS A 805 35.14 -3.28 42.45
N THR A 806 36.23 -3.88 41.98
CA THR A 806 37.05 -3.37 40.88
C THR A 806 36.30 -3.59 39.57
N GLU A 807 35.40 -2.69 39.21
CA GLU A 807 34.89 -2.59 37.84
C GLU A 807 35.87 -1.71 37.05
N VAL A 808 36.64 -2.35 36.19
CA VAL A 808 37.54 -1.68 35.25
C VAL A 808 36.71 -1.27 34.05
N GLN A 809 36.58 0.02 33.76
CA GLN A 809 35.84 0.49 32.57
C GLN A 809 36.82 0.88 31.47
N ALA A 810 36.76 0.16 30.35
CA ALA A 810 37.55 0.46 29.16
C ALA A 810 36.87 1.57 28.33
N VAL A 811 37.68 2.33 27.60
CA VAL A 811 37.19 3.28 26.59
C VAL A 811 36.41 2.51 25.52
N GLU A 812 35.13 2.85 25.30
CA GLU A 812 34.25 2.14 24.36
C GLU A 812 34.47 2.47 22.88
N LEU A 813 35.52 3.23 22.55
CA LEU A 813 35.79 3.72 21.20
C LEU A 813 36.00 2.56 20.21
N THR A 814 35.07 2.40 19.27
CA THR A 814 35.09 1.36 18.24
C THR A 814 35.53 1.87 16.87
N GLU A 815 35.25 3.12 16.55
CA GLU A 815 35.56 3.72 15.23
C GLU A 815 36.25 5.06 15.44
N LEU A 816 37.42 5.22 14.84
CA LEU A 816 38.20 6.44 14.91
C LEU A 816 38.63 6.88 13.51
N ASP A 817 38.24 8.09 13.14
CA ASP A 817 38.68 8.73 11.91
C ASP A 817 39.63 9.90 12.21
N LEU A 818 40.89 9.72 11.83
CA LEU A 818 41.97 10.69 11.91
C LEU A 818 42.44 11.16 10.52
N SER A 819 41.74 10.77 9.46
CA SER A 819 42.17 11.05 8.09
C SER A 819 42.38 12.54 7.83
N MET A 820 43.18 12.85 6.81
CA MET A 820 43.49 14.22 6.43
C MET A 820 44.14 15.08 7.53
N ASN A 821 44.82 14.46 8.49
CA ASN A 821 45.64 15.14 9.50
C ASN A 821 47.12 14.84 9.28
N TYR A 822 48.01 15.81 9.47
CA TYR A 822 49.44 15.60 9.20
C TYR A 822 50.16 14.94 10.38
N LEU A 823 49.82 13.67 10.64
CA LEU A 823 50.30 12.90 11.78
C LEU A 823 51.78 12.51 11.65
N ARG A 824 52.21 12.21 10.41
CA ARG A 824 53.51 11.61 10.06
C ARG A 824 53.72 10.24 10.73
N ASP A 825 54.81 9.56 10.36
CA ASP A 825 55.14 8.25 10.87
C ASP A 825 55.25 8.20 12.40
N GLU A 826 55.82 9.23 13.03
CA GLU A 826 56.02 9.24 14.48
C GLU A 826 54.69 9.23 15.25
N GLY A 827 53.68 9.97 14.77
CA GLY A 827 52.36 9.99 15.40
C GLY A 827 51.65 8.63 15.29
N VAL A 828 51.79 7.95 14.15
CA VAL A 828 51.21 6.61 13.96
C VAL A 828 51.94 5.54 14.77
N ILE A 829 53.26 5.65 14.92
CA ILE A 829 54.04 4.78 15.80
C ILE A 829 53.54 4.90 17.23
N GLU A 830 53.28 6.12 17.73
CA GLU A 830 52.74 6.33 19.09
C GLU A 830 51.38 5.66 19.33
N ILE A 831 50.43 5.77 18.38
CA ILE A 831 49.11 5.14 18.54
C ILE A 831 49.13 3.63 18.28
N SER A 832 50.18 3.09 17.63
CA SER A 832 50.31 1.65 17.35
C SER A 832 50.44 0.81 18.63
N ASP A 833 50.96 1.38 19.72
CA ASP A 833 50.97 0.72 21.02
C ASP A 833 49.57 0.62 21.64
N GLY A 834 48.69 1.59 21.36
CA GLY A 834 47.26 1.52 21.72
C GLY A 834 46.53 0.36 21.04
N LEU A 835 46.92 -0.03 19.82
CA LEU A 835 46.35 -1.18 19.11
C LEU A 835 46.70 -2.53 19.76
N LYS A 836 47.74 -2.56 20.61
CA LYS A 836 48.16 -3.74 21.38
C LYS A 836 47.43 -3.86 22.70
N ASN A 837 46.67 -2.84 23.12
CA ASN A 837 45.95 -2.88 24.39
C ASN A 837 44.82 -3.94 24.34
N PRO A 838 44.83 -4.99 25.21
CA PRO A 838 43.77 -5.99 25.27
C PRO A 838 42.36 -5.46 25.53
N TYR A 839 42.29 -4.30 26.18
CA TYR A 839 41.03 -3.70 26.60
C TYR A 839 40.54 -2.65 25.59
N SER A 840 41.26 -2.43 24.48
CA SER A 840 40.81 -1.53 23.42
C SER A 840 39.62 -2.13 22.67
N HIS A 841 38.58 -1.33 22.47
CA HIS A 841 37.41 -1.69 21.67
C HIS A 841 37.52 -1.26 20.20
N LEU A 842 38.68 -0.70 19.78
CA LEU A 842 38.85 -0.10 18.47
C LEU A 842 38.86 -1.16 17.36
N LYS A 843 37.83 -1.11 16.51
CA LYS A 843 37.62 -2.02 15.38
C LYS A 843 37.99 -1.39 14.04
N SER A 844 37.72 -0.10 13.88
CA SER A 844 37.96 0.63 12.64
C SER A 844 38.84 1.85 12.90
N LEU A 845 39.92 1.97 12.12
CA LEU A 845 40.85 3.08 12.17
C LEU A 845 41.09 3.62 10.76
N ASN A 846 40.75 4.89 10.53
CA ASN A 846 41.04 5.59 9.29
C ASN A 846 42.21 6.56 9.47
N LEU A 847 43.29 6.29 8.74
CA LEU A 847 44.53 7.08 8.69
C LEU A 847 44.84 7.51 7.25
N SER A 848 43.81 7.64 6.41
CA SER A 848 43.99 8.06 5.02
C SER A 848 44.49 9.51 4.94
N TYR A 849 45.38 9.79 3.99
CA TYR A 849 45.99 11.12 3.79
C TYR A 849 46.59 11.70 5.09
N CYS A 850 47.41 10.92 5.80
CA CYS A 850 48.02 11.31 7.07
C CYS A 850 49.52 11.68 6.97
N GLY A 851 50.08 11.66 5.75
CA GLY A 851 51.50 11.90 5.52
C GLY A 851 52.38 10.74 6.00
N LEU A 852 51.90 9.50 5.85
CA LEU A 852 52.60 8.30 6.29
C LEU A 852 53.54 7.77 5.20
N THR A 853 54.64 7.14 5.62
CA THR A 853 55.60 6.48 4.74
C THR A 853 55.77 5.01 5.14
N ASP A 854 56.77 4.31 4.59
CA ASP A 854 57.04 2.93 4.96
C ASP A 854 57.57 2.76 6.39
N GLU A 855 57.99 3.84 7.07
CA GLU A 855 58.57 3.79 8.41
C GLU A 855 57.56 3.35 9.48
N CYS A 856 56.30 3.82 9.44
CA CYS A 856 55.29 3.43 10.45
C CYS A 856 54.70 2.02 10.22
N CYS A 857 54.83 1.46 9.01
CA CYS A 857 54.18 0.20 8.63
C CYS A 857 54.56 -0.99 9.52
N ALA A 858 55.80 -1.04 10.03
CA ALA A 858 56.22 -2.10 10.94
C ALA A 858 55.53 -2.00 12.31
N ALA A 859 55.35 -0.77 12.83
CA ALA A 859 54.64 -0.53 14.08
C ALA A 859 53.15 -0.91 13.95
N LEU A 860 52.49 -0.46 12.88
CA LEU A 860 51.11 -0.85 12.57
C LEU A 860 50.95 -2.37 12.46
N ALA A 861 51.84 -3.03 11.70
CA ALA A 861 51.86 -4.49 11.56
C ALA A 861 51.97 -5.19 12.92
N SER A 862 52.84 -4.70 13.81
CA SER A 862 52.97 -5.24 15.17
C SER A 862 51.72 -5.01 16.02
N GLY A 863 51.00 -3.91 15.80
CA GLY A 863 49.78 -3.56 16.51
C GLY A 863 48.61 -4.47 16.16
N PHE A 864 48.22 -4.52 14.87
CA PHE A 864 47.06 -5.30 14.45
C PHE A 864 47.31 -6.83 14.45
N ALA A 865 48.57 -7.27 14.47
CA ALA A 865 48.93 -8.68 14.61
C ALA A 865 49.12 -9.13 16.08
N PHE A 866 48.90 -8.25 17.05
CA PHE A 866 48.97 -8.60 18.46
C PHE A 866 47.80 -9.52 18.85
N GLN A 867 48.06 -10.54 19.69
CA GLN A 867 47.11 -11.61 20.00
C GLN A 867 45.74 -11.11 20.50
N GLN A 868 45.74 -10.03 21.28
CA GLN A 868 44.53 -9.46 21.87
C GLN A 868 43.94 -8.30 21.07
N SER A 869 44.58 -7.89 19.96
CA SER A 869 44.04 -6.84 19.09
C SER A 869 42.71 -7.30 18.48
N ILE A 870 41.78 -6.36 18.30
CA ILE A 870 40.45 -6.62 17.71
C ILE A 870 40.17 -5.76 16.47
N ILE A 871 41.17 -5.00 16.02
CA ILE A 871 41.04 -4.16 14.82
C ILE A 871 40.72 -5.04 13.61
N SER A 872 39.65 -4.69 12.91
CA SER A 872 39.13 -5.41 11.74
C SER A 872 39.20 -4.57 10.47
N GLU A 873 39.14 -3.24 10.59
CA GLU A 873 39.21 -2.33 9.45
C GLU A 873 40.34 -1.32 9.62
N LEU A 874 41.18 -1.20 8.60
CA LEU A 874 42.26 -0.23 8.54
C LEU A 874 42.29 0.44 7.18
N ASP A 875 42.20 1.77 7.17
CA ASP A 875 42.34 2.57 5.96
C ASP A 875 43.64 3.38 6.01
N LEU A 876 44.55 3.11 5.08
CA LEU A 876 45.82 3.80 4.91
C LEU A 876 45.92 4.52 3.55
N SER A 877 44.78 4.71 2.87
CA SER A 877 44.74 5.27 1.52
C SER A 877 45.38 6.64 1.42
N SER A 878 45.90 6.99 0.25
CA SER A 878 46.50 8.30 -0.05
C SER A 878 47.69 8.65 0.86
N ASN A 879 48.54 7.67 1.17
CA ASN A 879 49.82 7.83 1.89
C ASN A 879 50.98 7.27 1.06
N ASP A 880 52.21 7.75 1.23
CA ASP A 880 53.36 7.31 0.42
C ASP A 880 54.06 6.06 1.01
N LEU A 881 53.31 4.96 1.14
CA LEU A 881 53.81 3.73 1.78
C LEU A 881 54.79 2.96 0.91
N GLN A 882 54.61 3.04 -0.42
CA GLN A 882 55.41 2.32 -1.42
C GLN A 882 55.43 0.79 -1.21
N ASP A 883 56.15 0.07 -2.06
CA ASP A 883 56.27 -1.39 -1.95
C ASP A 883 56.95 -1.85 -0.65
N LYS A 884 57.84 -1.01 -0.09
CA LYS A 884 58.52 -1.30 1.19
C LYS A 884 57.55 -1.31 2.37
N GLY A 885 56.60 -0.37 2.42
CA GLY A 885 55.60 -0.28 3.47
C GLY A 885 54.66 -1.47 3.44
N VAL A 886 54.15 -1.82 2.24
CA VAL A 886 53.29 -3.00 2.07
C VAL A 886 54.02 -4.29 2.45
N LYS A 887 55.31 -4.42 2.10
CA LYS A 887 56.13 -5.56 2.54
C LYS A 887 56.16 -5.68 4.07
N LYS A 888 56.30 -4.57 4.80
CA LYS A 888 56.27 -4.53 6.28
C LYS A 888 54.87 -4.88 6.81
N LEU A 889 53.79 -4.33 6.24
CA LEU A 889 52.40 -4.68 6.61
C LEU A 889 52.10 -6.17 6.42
N CYS A 890 52.60 -6.76 5.34
CA CYS A 890 52.42 -8.18 5.03
C CYS A 890 53.01 -9.12 6.09
N ILE A 891 53.99 -8.66 6.90
CA ILE A 891 54.49 -9.44 8.05
C ILE A 891 53.35 -9.63 9.08
N GLY A 892 52.59 -8.57 9.35
CA GLY A 892 51.43 -8.63 10.24
C GLY A 892 50.30 -9.46 9.65
N LEU A 893 49.97 -9.29 8.36
CA LEU A 893 48.88 -10.03 7.69
C LEU A 893 49.10 -11.55 7.69
N LYS A 894 50.37 -12.00 7.67
CA LYS A 894 50.73 -13.43 7.79
C LYS A 894 50.46 -14.04 9.17
N SER A 895 50.33 -13.21 10.20
CA SER A 895 50.10 -13.68 11.57
C SER A 895 48.69 -14.23 11.72
N TYR A 896 48.54 -15.42 12.33
CA TYR A 896 47.24 -16.00 12.68
C TYR A 896 46.46 -15.15 13.72
N ASN A 897 47.13 -14.21 14.37
CA ASN A 897 46.49 -13.26 15.29
C ASN A 897 45.85 -12.06 14.57
N CYS A 898 46.15 -11.85 13.28
CA CYS A 898 45.59 -10.75 12.51
C CYS A 898 44.09 -10.97 12.27
N LYS A 899 43.27 -10.00 12.71
CA LYS A 899 41.81 -10.02 12.55
C LYS A 899 41.27 -9.03 11.51
N LEU A 900 42.16 -8.40 10.74
CA LEU A 900 41.77 -7.47 9.68
C LEU A 900 40.92 -8.18 8.62
N THR A 901 39.68 -7.71 8.47
CA THR A 901 38.74 -8.14 7.45
C THR A 901 38.68 -7.16 6.28
N LYS A 902 39.11 -5.91 6.49
CA LYS A 902 39.18 -4.88 5.47
C LYS A 902 40.46 -4.06 5.58
N LEU A 903 41.16 -3.92 4.46
CA LEU A 903 42.35 -3.10 4.32
C LEU A 903 42.24 -2.22 3.09
N SER A 904 42.39 -0.91 3.26
CA SER A 904 42.41 0.04 2.14
C SER A 904 43.79 0.65 1.96
N LEU A 905 44.33 0.51 0.75
CA LEU A 905 45.64 0.98 0.32
C LEU A 905 45.53 1.75 -1.00
N ARG A 906 44.42 2.46 -1.23
CA ARG A 906 44.21 3.23 -2.46
C ARG A 906 45.23 4.33 -2.58
N THR A 907 45.78 4.57 -3.76
CA THR A 907 46.74 5.67 -4.01
C THR A 907 47.90 5.67 -2.99
N CYS A 908 48.56 4.52 -2.81
CA CYS A 908 49.65 4.35 -1.84
C CYS A 908 51.06 4.25 -2.45
N GLY A 909 51.19 4.55 -3.75
CA GLY A 909 52.45 4.42 -4.48
C GLY A 909 52.87 2.97 -4.72
N LEU A 910 51.90 2.05 -4.82
CA LEU A 910 52.19 0.62 -4.96
C LEU A 910 52.45 0.23 -6.42
N SER A 911 53.38 -0.72 -6.61
CA SER A 911 53.61 -1.40 -7.89
C SER A 911 53.16 -2.87 -7.84
N SER A 912 53.21 -3.57 -8.97
CA SER A 912 52.97 -5.03 -9.02
C SER A 912 53.83 -5.85 -8.06
N ARG A 913 54.95 -5.32 -7.55
CA ARG A 913 55.76 -5.96 -6.51
C ARG A 913 55.02 -6.05 -5.17
N SER A 914 54.20 -5.06 -4.82
CA SER A 914 53.34 -5.09 -3.64
C SER A 914 52.35 -6.25 -3.67
N ILE A 915 51.84 -6.57 -4.87
CA ILE A 915 50.85 -7.63 -5.04
C ILE A 915 51.45 -9.00 -4.75
N GLN A 916 52.71 -9.24 -5.14
CA GLN A 916 53.41 -10.49 -4.77
C GLN A 916 53.49 -10.67 -3.26
N PHE A 917 53.75 -9.60 -2.50
CA PHE A 917 53.78 -9.65 -1.03
C PHE A 917 52.39 -9.92 -0.45
N LEU A 918 51.36 -9.22 -0.94
CA LEU A 918 49.97 -9.37 -0.50
C LEU A 918 49.45 -10.77 -0.78
N THR A 919 49.62 -11.28 -2.00
CA THR A 919 49.23 -12.65 -2.38
C THR A 919 49.93 -13.69 -1.50
N THR A 920 51.22 -13.51 -1.22
CA THR A 920 51.96 -14.42 -0.33
C THR A 920 51.40 -14.38 1.10
N ALA A 921 51.03 -13.20 1.60
CA ALA A 921 50.43 -13.05 2.92
C ALA A 921 49.04 -13.69 3.01
N LEU A 922 48.18 -13.42 2.03
CA LEU A 922 46.84 -14.01 1.88
C LEU A 922 46.90 -15.54 1.73
N LYS A 923 47.91 -16.07 1.02
CA LYS A 923 48.15 -17.52 0.90
C LYS A 923 48.54 -18.16 2.23
N SER A 924 49.24 -17.43 3.10
CA SER A 924 49.68 -17.91 4.41
C SER A 924 48.56 -17.84 5.46
N ASN A 925 47.69 -16.84 5.35
CA ASN A 925 46.57 -16.62 6.25
C ASN A 925 45.27 -16.34 5.47
N SER A 926 44.62 -17.41 4.99
CA SER A 926 43.58 -17.31 3.96
C SER A 926 42.18 -16.95 4.46
N GLN A 927 41.95 -16.91 5.78
CA GLN A 927 40.60 -16.95 6.36
C GLN A 927 40.11 -15.61 6.96
N HIS A 928 40.83 -14.50 6.80
CA HIS A 928 40.51 -13.26 7.51
C HIS A 928 40.24 -12.04 6.62
N LEU A 929 41.13 -11.71 5.68
CA LEU A 929 40.95 -10.50 4.86
C LEU A 929 39.90 -10.74 3.77
N GLY A 930 38.76 -10.05 3.87
CA GLY A 930 37.63 -10.16 2.94
C GLY A 930 37.60 -9.07 1.88
N VAL A 931 38.05 -7.86 2.24
CA VAL A 931 37.98 -6.67 1.39
C VAL A 931 39.36 -6.02 1.29
N LEU A 932 39.85 -5.80 0.08
CA LEU A 932 41.13 -5.16 -0.18
C LEU A 932 40.99 -4.07 -1.26
N HIS A 933 41.20 -2.81 -0.89
CA HIS A 933 41.13 -1.69 -1.83
C HIS A 933 42.53 -1.26 -2.27
N LEU A 934 42.76 -1.18 -3.58
CA LEU A 934 44.03 -0.88 -4.23
C LEU A 934 43.90 0.13 -5.38
N MET A 935 42.72 0.68 -5.62
CA MET A 935 42.48 1.70 -6.67
C MET A 935 43.49 2.85 -6.60
N GLY A 936 43.93 3.35 -7.76
CA GLY A 936 44.86 4.49 -7.84
C GLY A 936 46.34 4.13 -7.64
N ASN A 937 46.69 2.84 -7.65
CA ASN A 937 48.07 2.36 -7.67
C ASN A 937 48.53 1.94 -9.07
N SER A 938 49.84 1.82 -9.28
CA SER A 938 50.44 1.46 -10.57
C SER A 938 50.60 -0.06 -10.71
N LEU A 939 49.48 -0.75 -10.91
CA LEU A 939 49.42 -2.22 -11.02
C LEU A 939 49.26 -2.65 -12.48
N ASP A 940 49.99 -3.70 -12.89
CA ASP A 940 49.82 -4.32 -14.21
C ASP A 940 48.71 -5.39 -14.22
N ASP A 941 48.21 -5.72 -15.42
CA ASP A 941 47.14 -6.71 -15.62
C ASP A 941 47.50 -8.10 -15.10
N SER A 942 48.79 -8.43 -15.02
CA SER A 942 49.24 -9.71 -14.48
C SER A 942 49.02 -9.78 -12.97
N ALA A 943 49.41 -8.73 -12.24
CA ALA A 943 49.21 -8.65 -10.80
C ALA A 943 47.72 -8.58 -10.43
N ILE A 944 46.92 -7.84 -11.22
CA ILE A 944 45.47 -7.79 -11.05
C ILE A 944 44.85 -9.18 -11.21
N ARG A 945 45.20 -9.92 -12.27
CA ARG A 945 44.71 -11.29 -12.49
C ARG A 945 45.08 -12.24 -11.35
N GLU A 946 46.27 -12.09 -10.76
CA GLU A 946 46.68 -12.89 -9.61
C GLU A 946 45.77 -12.67 -8.39
N LEU A 947 45.38 -11.41 -8.11
CA LEU A 947 44.44 -11.10 -7.02
C LEU A 947 43.01 -11.56 -7.32
N VAL A 948 42.53 -11.34 -8.55
CA VAL A 948 41.20 -11.81 -8.98
C VAL A 948 41.09 -13.34 -8.86
N ALA A 949 42.16 -14.08 -9.16
CA ALA A 949 42.15 -15.53 -8.98
C ALA A 949 41.92 -15.94 -7.51
N LEU A 950 42.42 -15.16 -6.54
CA LEU A 950 42.18 -15.40 -5.11
C LEU A 950 40.72 -15.15 -4.72
N THR A 951 40.01 -14.22 -5.37
CA THR A 951 38.60 -13.94 -5.04
C THR A 951 37.63 -15.00 -5.55
N GLN A 952 38.05 -15.80 -6.53
CA GLN A 952 37.26 -16.87 -7.12
C GLN A 952 37.45 -18.21 -6.40
N ASP A 953 38.50 -18.35 -5.59
CA ASP A 953 38.82 -19.58 -4.86
C ASP A 953 38.24 -19.55 -3.44
N GLN A 954 37.31 -20.48 -3.17
CA GLN A 954 36.59 -20.61 -1.88
C GLN A 954 37.51 -20.88 -0.68
N LYS A 955 38.79 -21.21 -0.91
CA LYS A 955 39.80 -21.35 0.15
C LYS A 955 40.17 -20.01 0.81
N TYR A 956 39.93 -18.89 0.13
CA TYR A 956 40.24 -17.54 0.59
C TYR A 956 38.98 -16.78 0.97
N SER A 957 39.02 -16.00 2.05
CA SER A 957 37.90 -15.13 2.46
C SER A 957 37.79 -13.85 1.63
N LEU A 958 38.80 -13.54 0.82
CA LEU A 958 38.85 -12.35 -0.03
C LEU A 958 37.75 -12.44 -1.10
N HIS A 959 36.81 -11.50 -1.10
CA HIS A 959 35.67 -11.50 -2.02
C HIS A 959 35.47 -10.13 -2.70
N THR A 960 36.07 -9.07 -2.16
CA THR A 960 36.00 -7.73 -2.75
C THR A 960 37.40 -7.17 -2.96
N ILE A 961 37.71 -6.79 -4.20
CA ILE A 961 38.89 -6.00 -4.54
C ILE A 961 38.51 -4.81 -5.40
N ASP A 962 39.14 -3.66 -5.18
CA ASP A 962 39.12 -2.55 -6.13
C ASP A 962 40.52 -2.30 -6.66
N VAL A 963 40.67 -2.26 -7.98
CA VAL A 963 41.98 -2.16 -8.65
C VAL A 963 41.95 -1.20 -9.85
N SER A 964 40.77 -0.87 -10.38
CA SER A 964 40.54 0.09 -11.47
C SER A 964 39.27 0.91 -11.23
N ALA A 965 39.17 2.09 -11.89
CA ALA A 965 37.95 2.91 -11.93
C ALA A 965 36.92 2.41 -12.95
N ASP A 966 37.31 1.46 -13.80
CA ASP A 966 36.52 0.82 -14.84
C ASP A 966 36.02 -0.56 -14.38
#